data_AF-A0A6J7EB00-F1
#
_entry.id   AF-A0A6J7EB00-F1
#
_cell.length_a   1.000
_cell.length_b   1.000
_cell.length_c   1.000
_cell.angle_alpha   90.00
_cell.angle_beta   90.00
_cell.angle_gamma   90.00
#
_symmetry.space_group_name_H-M   'P 1'
#
loop_
_entity.id
_entity.type
_entity.pdbx_description
1 polymer ?
#
loop_
_entity_poly.entity_id
_entity_poly.type
_entity_poly.pdbx_seq_one_letter_code
_entity_poly.pdbx_strand_id
1 'polypeptide(L)'
;MLLYLVRVLGPSWRKGFPSFFPDSASYLKVAKLGPISPSFWFTERPVGVPLMMWLSAFNNRAFVLIQTTLFAVSVAFLCHTVLRLMKVRPLAWLACAAIAAIAIQPKFGVWNLEVLSESLGMSLSIIAFTCWLRASQVFTAGRIWIATLATVAWMLLRDSHGIPVMILAIGLAVIAWRISDKASRLTLLKCLGVMLLAFSYISVSQAVSNRNQYPLMNNVGLRILPDQEMTNNFVDRGMPTNETLLGRSGRNTWDDGEIFLQSSELAKFRNWVNGSGQTDQVLSLAIDAPFWIDVMQKELPVSLAYDFHDYDRFQTLQRLPSRTFGFESPRTTSDLLLWLITSVAAILALFYFPKTRKLAVFSTISLSAFLIEMYASIAGDAVEVQRHLIGPFLRIFLIVILATALAVEMIYLSFKNQKTSAVVEAISDKPQTRFGAAFAQSALAIIGLGALISIEHRSQDFDPQYTKTIIERAAKFGGTYYQNGIHNKGPLETALYDSVRLFTSHDSYWFGIAFYVLTISALLSLCAAAVARISGASKTIALSAAVLVFLHFTISSSDYAGVIYSRNMTTCALAIVFAVIWWPRAWSSIRRSRWTYVASFVLLGFAVQTLLTTLFAATVVGGALIIHRRQASNLERPIFVALASFGTTIITAPFWYFLRGSINEFWSGWWTYAGFMSAGTGRSLMNQIGLGWKEFVGYYQDRPIMLVLIFAFAFTTWLNWKSFAKFQRVMHIALLLWFGTGWIELILGQRYSSHYFSVLAVPSVFMGAVLMSQLGLVIAHRKKDQGSLDHEKVRYALPIATAIIVLFSQCSDLFWTGVEQLGTFTTFSHFEEQQTQNQGGEGRTTRAVIDLVSHQGDPLLAWTMYPWTYLEHDRVPASRFSWKSFMVGEIYLGKTSPKYVLPKTWNWFAQDMQQAHPEAYLRPKETLLNEQTPFAQYVATNFTTVYDGNSMEVGLNKDTWSNLMTPPTQSMGINQDKIFSETSPYVLSNTNCVRISGTLKSSDQNEESSIIFNLSDPTAAYENVHLALSATRASSSSDNVEFASKDLEPSDTSSLDFLVIVGSHSAVLVVDDKVVAGTRTGDQAQLSVALKSGQPSLSNLRIDTSPKLDGCANS
;
A
#
# COMPACT_ATOMS: atom_id res chain seq x y z
N MET A 1 -14.56 -0.22 0.40
CA MET A 1 -14.55 0.73 1.54
C MET A 1 -13.24 0.70 2.30
N LEU A 2 -12.84 -0.41 2.90
CA LEU A 2 -11.53 -0.50 3.57
C LEU A 2 -10.35 -0.26 2.58
N LEU A 3 -10.37 -0.86 1.39
CA LEU A 3 -9.39 -0.58 0.32
C LEU A 3 -9.45 0.88 -0.18
N TYR A 4 -10.65 1.47 -0.16
CA TYR A 4 -10.85 2.88 -0.51
C TYR A 4 -10.13 3.79 0.49
N LEU A 5 -10.21 3.51 1.80
CA LEU A 5 -9.45 4.24 2.82
C LEU A 5 -7.95 4.18 2.57
N VAL A 6 -7.41 3.01 2.21
CA VAL A 6 -5.98 2.85 1.91
C VAL A 6 -5.58 3.68 0.69
N ARG A 7 -6.32 3.58 -0.42
CA ARG A 7 -6.01 4.32 -1.65
C ARG A 7 -6.12 5.83 -1.50
N VAL A 8 -7.03 6.31 -0.66
CA VAL A 8 -7.29 7.74 -0.47
C VAL A 8 -6.35 8.33 0.59
N LEU A 9 -6.19 7.68 1.76
CA LEU A 9 -5.38 8.21 2.86
C LEU A 9 -3.89 7.88 2.75
N GLY A 10 -3.55 6.70 2.23
CA GLY A 10 -2.19 6.15 2.25
C GLY A 10 -1.14 7.10 1.67
N PRO A 11 -1.26 7.51 0.38
CA PRO A 11 -0.23 8.29 -0.32
C PRO A 11 0.10 9.67 0.29
N SER A 12 -0.82 10.23 1.07
CA SER A 12 -0.66 11.55 1.69
C SER A 12 -0.40 11.46 3.19
N TRP A 13 -0.40 10.26 3.78
CA TRP A 13 -0.37 10.10 5.24
C TRP A 13 0.87 10.73 5.88
N ARG A 14 2.06 10.47 5.31
CA ARG A 14 3.33 11.04 5.78
C ARG A 14 3.47 12.51 5.51
N LYS A 15 3.13 12.94 4.28
CA LYS A 15 3.12 14.35 3.85
C LYS A 15 2.15 15.19 4.69
N GLY A 16 1.08 14.57 5.21
CA GLY A 16 0.02 15.19 5.98
C GLY A 16 -1.09 15.75 5.08
N PHE A 17 -2.05 16.43 5.72
CA PHE A 17 -3.22 17.01 5.06
C PHE A 17 -3.30 18.51 5.40
N PRO A 18 -2.45 19.35 4.77
CA PRO A 18 -2.55 20.80 4.91
C PRO A 18 -3.88 21.31 4.37
N SER A 19 -4.40 22.38 4.97
CA SER A 19 -5.64 23.01 4.52
C SER A 19 -5.32 24.09 3.47
N PHE A 20 -5.88 23.96 2.27
CA PHE A 20 -5.65 24.90 1.17
C PHE A 20 -6.76 25.93 0.98
N PHE A 21 -7.97 25.66 1.48
CA PHE A 21 -9.13 26.50 1.22
C PHE A 21 -9.34 27.55 2.33
N PRO A 22 -9.77 28.78 1.97
CA PRO A 22 -10.14 29.82 2.95
C PRO A 22 -11.20 29.34 3.96
N ASP A 23 -12.13 28.51 3.51
CA ASP A 23 -13.15 27.87 4.35
C ASP A 23 -12.54 27.07 5.50
N SER A 24 -11.50 26.28 5.23
CA SER A 24 -10.83 25.46 6.23
C SER A 24 -10.18 26.32 7.33
N ALA A 25 -9.58 27.45 6.96
CA ALA A 25 -9.01 28.40 7.91
C ALA A 25 -10.09 29.04 8.80
N SER A 26 -11.24 29.39 8.21
CA SER A 26 -12.39 29.91 8.94
C SER A 26 -12.99 28.88 9.90
N TYR A 27 -13.15 27.61 9.49
CA TYR A 27 -13.59 26.55 10.42
C TYR A 27 -12.63 26.36 11.59
N LEU A 28 -11.31 26.41 11.35
CA LEU A 28 -10.31 26.33 12.41
C LEU A 28 -10.38 27.51 13.39
N LYS A 29 -10.58 28.73 12.87
CA LYS A 29 -10.77 29.94 13.68
C LYS A 29 -11.98 29.80 14.60
N VAL A 30 -13.10 29.29 14.08
CA VAL A 30 -14.30 29.02 14.89
C VAL A 30 -14.06 27.89 15.89
N ALA A 31 -13.40 26.80 15.48
CA ALA A 31 -13.11 25.67 16.36
C ALA A 31 -12.27 26.08 17.58
N LYS A 32 -11.33 27.02 17.40
CA LYS A 32 -10.49 27.57 18.48
C LYS A 32 -11.28 28.34 19.54
N LEU A 33 -12.49 28.84 19.25
CA LEU A 33 -13.38 29.43 20.25
C LEU A 33 -13.87 28.39 21.27
N GLY A 34 -14.02 27.13 20.83
CA GLY A 34 -14.48 25.99 21.63
C GLY A 34 -15.98 26.03 21.97
N PRO A 35 -16.64 24.87 22.12
CA PRO A 35 -18.10 24.78 22.32
C PRO A 35 -18.61 25.39 23.64
N ILE A 36 -17.71 25.72 24.57
CA ILE A 36 -18.03 26.35 25.85
C ILE A 36 -18.24 27.87 25.67
N SER A 37 -17.67 28.47 24.62
CA SER A 37 -17.86 29.89 24.32
C SER A 37 -19.20 30.11 23.60
N PRO A 38 -20.05 31.06 24.03
CA PRO A 38 -21.27 31.42 23.30
C PRO A 38 -21.00 31.81 21.85
N SER A 39 -19.86 32.46 21.59
CA SER A 39 -19.45 32.90 20.24
C SER A 39 -19.24 31.73 19.28
N PHE A 40 -18.91 30.53 19.76
CA PHE A 40 -18.80 29.33 18.93
C PHE A 40 -20.12 29.00 18.21
N TRP A 41 -21.26 29.27 18.87
CA TRP A 41 -22.57 28.87 18.38
C TRP A 41 -23.19 29.87 17.39
N PHE A 42 -22.68 31.10 17.31
CA PHE A 42 -23.30 32.21 16.55
C PHE A 42 -22.30 32.97 15.66
N THR A 43 -21.20 32.34 15.24
CA THR A 43 -20.14 32.98 14.42
C THR A 43 -20.27 32.68 12.92
N GLU A 44 -19.25 33.01 12.12
CA GLU A 44 -19.25 33.00 10.65
C GLU A 44 -19.41 31.61 10.00
N ARG A 45 -19.39 30.49 10.75
CA ARG A 45 -19.57 29.13 10.22
C ARG A 45 -20.57 28.28 11.01
N PRO A 46 -21.33 27.38 10.37
CA PRO A 46 -22.15 26.38 11.04
C PRO A 46 -21.31 25.49 11.97
N VAL A 47 -21.88 25.13 13.13
CA VAL A 47 -21.14 24.53 14.25
C VAL A 47 -20.65 23.10 14.02
N GLY A 48 -21.21 22.36 13.06
CA GLY A 48 -20.92 20.94 12.88
C GLY A 48 -19.45 20.66 12.53
N VAL A 49 -18.88 21.39 11.57
CA VAL A 49 -17.47 21.21 11.16
C VAL A 49 -16.50 21.70 12.25
N PRO A 50 -16.66 22.91 12.83
CA PRO A 50 -15.83 23.36 13.95
C PRO A 50 -15.85 22.43 15.16
N LEU A 51 -17.00 21.83 15.49
CA LEU A 51 -17.11 20.87 16.60
C LEU A 51 -16.25 19.63 16.33
N MET A 52 -16.27 19.11 15.09
CA MET A 52 -15.44 17.98 14.69
C MET A 52 -13.95 18.33 14.70
N MET A 53 -13.57 19.54 14.26
CA MET A 53 -12.18 20.02 14.33
C MET A 53 -11.70 20.19 15.79
N TRP A 54 -12.58 20.62 16.68
CA TRP A 54 -12.29 20.70 18.11
C TRP A 54 -12.11 19.29 18.72
N LEU A 55 -12.99 18.34 18.38
CA LEU A 55 -12.88 16.93 18.82
C LEU A 55 -11.60 16.25 18.30
N SER A 56 -11.09 16.66 17.15
CA SER A 56 -9.81 16.19 16.60
C SER A 56 -8.60 16.98 17.11
N ALA A 57 -8.75 17.77 18.19
CA ALA A 57 -7.70 18.60 18.78
C ALA A 57 -6.97 19.48 17.75
N PHE A 58 -7.71 20.04 16.79
CA PHE A 58 -7.19 20.90 15.72
C PHE A 58 -6.17 20.22 14.79
N ASN A 59 -6.06 18.88 14.82
CA ASN A 59 -5.16 18.13 13.99
C ASN A 59 -5.84 17.72 12.68
N ASN A 60 -5.40 18.31 11.55
CA ASN A 60 -5.96 18.01 10.23
C ASN A 60 -5.83 16.52 9.85
N ARG A 61 -4.75 15.82 10.23
CA ARG A 61 -4.60 14.38 9.95
C ARG A 61 -5.68 13.57 10.67
N ALA A 62 -5.95 13.90 11.93
CA ALA A 62 -7.00 13.25 12.70
C ALA A 62 -8.39 13.57 12.11
N PHE A 63 -8.64 14.83 11.74
CA PHE A 63 -9.89 15.24 11.11
C PHE A 63 -10.15 14.50 9.79
N VAL A 64 -9.17 14.49 8.87
CA VAL A 64 -9.25 13.82 7.57
C VAL A 64 -9.44 12.31 7.73
N LEU A 65 -8.73 11.69 8.68
CA LEU A 65 -8.93 10.28 9.02
C LEU A 65 -10.37 10.03 9.47
N ILE A 66 -10.90 10.85 10.38
CA ILE A 66 -12.26 10.70 10.90
C ILE A 66 -13.29 10.87 9.78
N GLN A 67 -13.21 11.92 8.96
CA GLN A 67 -14.20 12.17 7.91
C GLN A 67 -14.19 11.09 6.83
N THR A 68 -13.01 10.66 6.37
CA THR A 68 -12.88 9.63 5.33
C THR A 68 -13.38 8.29 5.86
N THR A 69 -13.06 7.97 7.11
CA THR A 69 -13.56 6.76 7.79
C THR A 69 -15.07 6.82 7.95
N LEU A 70 -15.63 7.98 8.33
CA LEU A 70 -17.06 8.18 8.47
C LEU A 70 -17.78 7.99 7.12
N PHE A 71 -17.21 8.48 6.02
CA PHE A 71 -17.72 8.23 4.67
C PHE A 71 -17.77 6.72 4.36
N ALA A 72 -16.65 6.03 4.52
CA ALA A 72 -16.56 4.59 4.28
C ALA A 72 -17.53 3.77 5.15
N VAL A 73 -17.69 4.16 6.42
CA VAL A 73 -18.64 3.54 7.37
C VAL A 73 -20.08 3.84 6.97
N SER A 74 -20.40 5.05 6.51
CA SER A 74 -21.75 5.41 6.07
C SER A 74 -22.22 4.56 4.88
N VAL A 75 -21.36 4.35 3.89
CA VAL A 75 -21.63 3.50 2.72
C VAL A 75 -21.77 2.04 3.14
N ALA A 76 -20.88 1.54 4.00
CA ALA A 76 -20.99 0.18 4.54
C ALA A 76 -22.27 -0.03 5.36
N PHE A 77 -22.70 0.97 6.12
CA PHE A 77 -23.94 0.98 6.89
C PHE A 77 -25.18 0.93 6.00
N LEU A 78 -25.15 1.66 4.87
CA LEU A 78 -26.19 1.59 3.85
C LEU A 78 -26.25 0.20 3.21
N CYS A 79 -25.12 -0.32 2.69
CA CYS A 79 -25.06 -1.65 2.08
C CYS A 79 -25.51 -2.76 3.04
N HIS A 80 -25.10 -2.70 4.31
CA HIS A 80 -25.57 -3.64 5.33
C HIS A 80 -27.09 -3.56 5.55
N THR A 81 -27.66 -2.36 5.44
CA THR A 81 -29.12 -2.16 5.50
C THR A 81 -29.80 -2.79 4.29
N VAL A 82 -29.28 -2.59 3.08
CA VAL A 82 -29.79 -3.19 1.83
C VAL A 82 -29.79 -4.72 1.90
N LEU A 83 -28.67 -5.32 2.30
CA LEU A 83 -28.55 -6.77 2.46
C LEU A 83 -29.52 -7.36 3.50
N ARG A 84 -29.97 -6.55 4.47
CA ARG A 84 -30.99 -6.97 5.45
C ARG A 84 -32.42 -6.75 4.95
N LEU A 85 -32.61 -5.72 4.15
CA LEU A 85 -33.92 -5.34 3.63
C LEU A 85 -34.37 -6.28 2.50
N MET A 86 -33.45 -6.58 1.58
CA MET A 86 -33.73 -7.37 0.39
C MET A 86 -33.66 -8.88 0.68
N LYS A 87 -34.61 -9.62 0.10
CA LYS A 87 -34.74 -11.08 0.14
C LYS A 87 -33.94 -11.76 -0.97
N VAL A 88 -33.84 -11.15 -2.16
CA VAL A 88 -33.13 -11.67 -3.33
C VAL A 88 -31.65 -11.31 -3.24
N ARG A 89 -30.82 -12.26 -2.78
CA ARG A 89 -29.39 -12.02 -2.47
C ARG A 89 -28.56 -11.52 -3.65
N PRO A 90 -28.68 -12.06 -4.88
CA PRO A 90 -27.91 -11.54 -6.00
C PRO A 90 -28.21 -10.08 -6.30
N LEU A 91 -29.50 -9.69 -6.26
CA LEU A 91 -29.93 -8.32 -6.49
C LEU A 91 -29.49 -7.37 -5.37
N ALA A 92 -29.51 -7.85 -4.13
CA ALA A 92 -29.00 -7.09 -2.99
C ALA A 92 -27.49 -6.82 -3.11
N TRP A 93 -26.70 -7.83 -3.54
CA TRP A 93 -25.27 -7.65 -3.82
C TRP A 93 -25.02 -6.71 -5.00
N LEU A 94 -25.83 -6.79 -6.06
CA LEU A 94 -25.76 -5.87 -7.19
C LEU A 94 -26.04 -4.42 -6.77
N ALA A 95 -27.07 -4.18 -5.95
CA ALA A 95 -27.37 -2.87 -5.40
C ALA A 95 -26.22 -2.35 -4.51
N CYS A 96 -25.63 -3.21 -3.67
CA CYS A 96 -24.45 -2.85 -2.89
C CYS A 96 -23.23 -2.53 -3.76
N ALA A 97 -23.02 -3.27 -4.85
CA ALA A 97 -21.96 -2.99 -5.81
C ALA A 97 -22.17 -1.65 -6.51
N ALA A 98 -23.40 -1.35 -6.94
CA ALA A 98 -23.77 -0.06 -7.54
C ALA A 98 -23.58 1.12 -6.57
N ILE A 99 -24.02 0.98 -5.32
CA ILE A 99 -23.82 1.99 -4.26
C ILE A 99 -22.33 2.22 -4.01
N ALA A 100 -21.54 1.14 -3.89
CA ALA A 100 -20.11 1.24 -3.68
C ALA A 100 -19.40 1.86 -4.89
N ALA A 101 -19.80 1.50 -6.12
CA ALA A 101 -19.28 2.04 -7.37
C ALA A 101 -19.47 3.55 -7.44
N ILE A 102 -20.68 4.07 -7.18
CA ILE A 102 -20.93 5.51 -7.10
C ILE A 102 -20.05 6.15 -6.02
N ALA A 103 -20.00 5.57 -4.82
CA ALA A 103 -19.26 6.16 -3.70
C ALA A 103 -17.74 6.25 -3.91
N ILE A 104 -17.14 5.37 -4.72
CA ILE A 104 -15.70 5.39 -5.02
C ILE A 104 -15.34 6.22 -6.26
N GLN A 105 -16.32 6.86 -6.92
CA GLN A 105 -16.01 7.71 -8.07
C GLN A 105 -15.14 8.89 -7.64
N PRO A 106 -14.17 9.31 -8.48
CA PRO A 106 -13.29 10.43 -8.18
C PRO A 106 -14.04 11.70 -7.78
N LYS A 107 -15.16 12.00 -8.46
CA LYS A 107 -16.06 13.14 -8.19
C LYS A 107 -16.47 13.26 -6.72
N PHE A 108 -16.67 12.15 -6.00
CA PHE A 108 -17.00 12.13 -4.57
C PHE A 108 -15.78 11.90 -3.68
N GLY A 109 -14.76 11.21 -4.21
CA GLY A 109 -13.59 10.80 -3.45
C GLY A 109 -12.67 11.96 -3.05
N VAL A 110 -12.49 12.96 -3.92
CA VAL A 110 -11.61 14.13 -3.70
C VAL A 110 -11.96 14.86 -2.39
N TRP A 111 -13.25 15.06 -2.13
CA TRP A 111 -13.74 15.79 -0.97
C TRP A 111 -13.35 15.16 0.36
N ASN A 112 -13.18 13.83 0.42
CA ASN A 112 -12.88 13.16 1.68
C ASN A 112 -11.48 13.50 2.22
N LEU A 113 -10.60 14.10 1.42
CA LEU A 113 -9.30 14.60 1.86
C LEU A 113 -9.30 16.10 2.19
N GLU A 114 -10.29 16.85 1.69
CA GLU A 114 -10.40 18.28 1.92
C GLU A 114 -11.16 18.59 3.22
N VAL A 115 -10.67 19.58 3.97
CA VAL A 115 -11.30 20.04 5.24
C VAL A 115 -12.43 21.01 4.92
N LEU A 116 -13.54 20.48 4.42
CA LEU A 116 -14.71 21.24 3.97
C LEU A 116 -16.02 20.64 4.51
N SER A 117 -17.10 21.43 4.50
CA SER A 117 -18.41 20.95 4.98
C SER A 117 -19.04 19.88 4.08
N GLU A 118 -18.73 19.90 2.79
CA GLU A 118 -19.18 18.91 1.80
C GLU A 118 -18.80 17.48 2.21
N SER A 119 -17.59 17.28 2.72
CA SER A 119 -16.99 15.99 3.08
C SER A 119 -17.78 15.29 4.19
N LEU A 120 -18.02 16.00 5.29
CA LEU A 120 -18.88 15.51 6.38
C LEU A 120 -20.35 15.49 5.98
N GLY A 121 -20.78 16.42 5.12
CA GLY A 121 -22.15 16.55 4.63
C GLY A 121 -22.60 15.29 3.90
N MET A 122 -21.80 14.80 2.95
CA MET A 122 -22.06 13.54 2.25
C MET A 122 -22.19 12.37 3.23
N SER A 123 -21.24 12.22 4.14
CA SER A 123 -21.20 11.11 5.10
C SER A 123 -22.41 11.07 6.03
N LEU A 124 -22.74 12.20 6.67
CA LEU A 124 -23.89 12.28 7.58
C LEU A 124 -25.22 12.18 6.84
N SER A 125 -25.31 12.67 5.61
CA SER A 125 -26.52 12.53 4.80
C SER A 125 -26.83 11.07 4.47
N ILE A 126 -25.82 10.24 4.15
CA ILE A 126 -25.98 8.80 3.93
C ILE A 126 -26.45 8.10 5.22
N ILE A 127 -25.89 8.49 6.38
CA ILE A 127 -26.30 7.94 7.68
C ILE A 127 -27.76 8.30 7.97
N ALA A 128 -28.14 9.58 7.84
CA ALA A 128 -29.50 10.05 8.05
C ALA A 128 -30.49 9.32 7.12
N PHE A 129 -30.18 9.27 5.83
CA PHE A 129 -30.96 8.55 4.83
C PHE A 129 -31.13 7.05 5.19
N THR A 130 -30.04 6.38 5.57
CA THR A 130 -30.08 4.97 5.96
C THR A 130 -30.90 4.72 7.24
N CYS A 131 -30.80 5.63 8.22
CA CYS A 131 -31.59 5.55 9.44
C CYS A 131 -33.09 5.71 9.15
N TRP A 132 -33.47 6.64 8.27
CA TRP A 132 -34.86 6.80 7.82
C TRP A 132 -35.35 5.59 7.01
N LEU A 133 -34.51 5.01 6.15
CA LEU A 133 -34.82 3.76 5.45
C LEU A 133 -35.10 2.60 6.43
N ARG A 134 -34.37 2.52 7.55
CA ARG A 134 -34.64 1.52 8.60
C ARG A 134 -35.90 1.82 9.41
N ALA A 135 -36.18 3.10 9.66
CA ALA A 135 -37.38 3.53 10.36
C ALA A 135 -38.65 3.26 9.54
N SER A 136 -38.59 3.41 8.21
CA SER A 136 -39.73 3.15 7.32
C SER A 136 -40.17 1.68 7.31
N GLN A 137 -39.24 0.74 7.59
CA GLN A 137 -39.57 -0.68 7.73
C GLN A 137 -40.36 -1.00 8.99
N VAL A 138 -39.90 -0.48 10.13
CA VAL A 138 -40.50 -0.71 11.43
C VAL A 138 -40.45 0.59 12.20
N PHE A 139 -41.62 1.19 12.40
CA PHE A 139 -41.81 2.41 13.16
C PHE A 139 -41.69 2.09 14.66
N THR A 140 -40.48 2.21 15.20
CA THR A 140 -40.23 2.16 16.64
C THR A 140 -39.66 3.49 17.10
N ALA A 141 -39.95 3.89 18.35
CA ALA A 141 -39.52 5.17 18.86
C ALA A 141 -38.00 5.35 18.78
N GLY A 142 -37.23 4.31 19.13
CA GLY A 142 -35.76 4.34 19.05
C GLY A 142 -35.24 4.58 17.63
N ARG A 143 -35.85 3.97 16.59
CA ARG A 143 -35.40 4.17 15.20
C ARG A 143 -35.68 5.58 14.68
N ILE A 144 -36.84 6.12 15.02
CA ILE A 144 -37.24 7.49 14.64
C ILE A 144 -36.33 8.50 15.33
N TRP A 145 -36.03 8.31 16.63
CA TRP A 145 -35.09 9.18 17.35
C TRP A 145 -33.68 9.14 16.77
N ILE A 146 -33.14 7.95 16.47
CA ILE A 146 -31.82 7.82 15.85
C ILE A 146 -31.79 8.52 14.47
N ALA A 147 -32.82 8.34 13.65
CA ALA A 147 -32.92 9.00 12.35
C ALA A 147 -33.02 10.54 12.49
N THR A 148 -33.75 11.01 13.48
CA THR A 148 -33.89 12.44 13.80
C THR A 148 -32.55 13.04 14.24
N LEU A 149 -31.85 12.40 15.17
CA LEU A 149 -30.55 12.86 15.65
C LEU A 149 -29.50 12.87 14.53
N ALA A 150 -29.48 11.86 13.66
CA ALA A 150 -28.61 11.84 12.49
C ALA A 150 -28.93 12.98 11.51
N THR A 151 -30.21 13.29 11.32
CA THR A 151 -30.66 14.39 10.46
C THR A 151 -30.26 15.75 11.04
N VAL A 152 -30.43 15.96 12.36
CA VAL A 152 -30.00 17.18 13.04
C VAL A 152 -28.49 17.34 12.94
N ALA A 153 -27.71 16.28 13.18
CA ALA A 153 -26.26 16.33 13.04
C ALA A 153 -25.83 16.70 11.61
N TRP A 154 -26.51 16.17 10.59
CA TRP A 154 -26.30 16.54 9.19
C TRP A 154 -26.67 18.01 8.93
N MET A 155 -27.80 18.48 9.46
CA MET A 155 -28.28 19.87 9.30
C MET A 155 -27.31 20.89 9.91
N LEU A 156 -26.65 20.57 11.01
CA LEU A 156 -25.68 21.46 11.68
C LEU A 156 -24.37 21.67 10.90
N LEU A 157 -24.14 20.94 9.80
CA LEU A 157 -22.95 21.12 8.97
C LEU A 157 -23.05 22.30 8.00
N ARG A 158 -24.26 22.58 7.49
CA ARG A 158 -24.52 23.62 6.48
C ARG A 158 -25.93 24.18 6.64
N ASP A 159 -26.06 25.50 6.52
CA ASP A 159 -27.36 26.15 6.63
C ASP A 159 -28.32 25.70 5.50
N SER A 160 -27.79 25.42 4.29
CA SER A 160 -28.57 24.94 3.14
C SER A 160 -29.24 23.58 3.38
N HIS A 161 -28.73 22.75 4.30
CA HIS A 161 -29.38 21.49 4.67
C HIS A 161 -30.72 21.70 5.40
N GLY A 162 -31.02 22.91 5.89
CA GLY A 162 -32.32 23.23 6.48
C GLY A 162 -33.49 23.02 5.50
N ILE A 163 -33.27 23.31 4.22
CA ILE A 163 -34.29 23.22 3.16
C ILE A 163 -34.80 21.78 2.97
N PRO A 164 -33.96 20.77 2.67
CA PRO A 164 -34.42 19.38 2.57
C PRO A 164 -34.99 18.84 3.88
N VAL A 165 -34.50 19.29 5.04
CA VAL A 165 -35.05 18.90 6.35
C VAL A 165 -36.47 19.43 6.55
N MET A 166 -36.82 20.60 6.03
CA MET A 166 -38.19 21.10 6.06
C MET A 166 -39.16 20.23 5.25
N ILE A 167 -38.74 19.72 4.09
CA ILE A 167 -39.54 18.76 3.30
C ILE A 167 -39.77 17.46 4.07
N LEU A 168 -38.73 16.96 4.74
CA LEU A 168 -38.86 15.82 5.63
C LEU A 168 -39.81 16.12 6.81
N ALA A 169 -39.72 17.30 7.43
CA ALA A 169 -40.58 17.73 8.52
C ALA A 169 -42.06 17.77 8.11
N ILE A 170 -42.37 18.30 6.90
CA ILE A 170 -43.71 18.26 6.31
C ILE A 170 -44.17 16.81 6.13
N GLY A 171 -43.33 15.96 5.56
CA GLY A 171 -43.62 14.53 5.41
C GLY A 171 -43.93 13.84 6.74
N LEU A 172 -43.15 14.12 7.80
CA LEU A 172 -43.38 13.60 9.15
C LEU A 172 -44.68 14.11 9.76
N ALA A 173 -45.04 15.39 9.56
CA ALA A 173 -46.30 15.95 10.01
C ALA A 173 -47.51 15.25 9.36
N VAL A 174 -47.45 15.03 8.05
CA VAL A 174 -48.49 14.28 7.30
C VAL A 174 -48.59 12.84 7.79
N ILE A 175 -47.47 12.15 8.01
CA ILE A 175 -47.45 10.78 8.56
C ILE A 175 -48.02 10.75 9.98
N ALA A 176 -47.63 11.70 10.84
CA ALA A 176 -48.12 11.80 12.22
C ALA A 176 -49.63 12.06 12.27
N TRP A 177 -50.18 12.80 11.31
CA TRP A 177 -51.62 13.03 11.19
C TRP A 177 -52.37 11.75 10.78
N ARG A 178 -51.78 10.92 9.92
CA ARG A 178 -52.40 9.69 9.40
C ARG A 178 -52.25 8.47 10.32
N ILE A 179 -51.29 8.47 11.24
CA ILE A 179 -51.05 7.34 12.15
C ILE A 179 -52.08 7.34 13.29
N SER A 180 -52.78 6.21 13.46
CA SER A 180 -53.74 6.00 14.55
C SER A 180 -53.08 5.62 15.89
N ASP A 181 -51.87 5.03 15.86
CA ASP A 181 -51.15 4.65 17.08
C ASP A 181 -50.65 5.89 17.85
N LYS A 182 -51.16 6.09 19.06
CA LYS A 182 -50.88 7.26 19.89
C LYS A 182 -49.39 7.38 20.26
N ALA A 183 -48.71 6.26 20.52
CA ALA A 183 -47.31 6.26 20.94
C ALA A 183 -46.38 6.66 19.80
N SER A 184 -46.57 6.10 18.61
CA SER A 184 -45.83 6.46 17.40
C SER A 184 -46.12 7.90 16.97
N ARG A 185 -47.39 8.32 17.01
CA ARG A 185 -47.79 9.71 16.70
C ARG A 185 -47.11 10.72 17.63
N LEU A 186 -47.12 10.48 18.95
CA LEU A 186 -46.45 11.36 19.91
C LEU A 186 -44.94 11.40 19.68
N THR A 187 -44.33 10.27 19.34
CA THR A 187 -42.89 10.23 19.03
C THR A 187 -42.56 11.05 17.78
N LEU A 188 -43.35 10.94 16.72
CA LEU A 188 -43.18 11.72 15.49
C LEU A 188 -43.32 13.22 15.76
N LEU A 189 -44.32 13.64 16.55
CA LEU A 189 -44.50 15.04 16.93
C LEU A 189 -43.31 15.58 17.76
N LYS A 190 -42.77 14.77 18.68
CA LYS A 190 -41.55 15.15 19.42
C LYS A 190 -40.34 15.29 18.50
N CYS A 191 -40.14 14.35 17.59
CA CYS A 191 -39.04 14.40 16.62
C CYS A 191 -39.18 15.59 15.66
N LEU A 192 -40.40 15.88 15.21
CA LEU A 192 -40.72 17.09 14.44
C LEU A 192 -40.37 18.35 15.22
N GLY A 193 -40.77 18.43 16.50
CA GLY A 193 -40.41 19.54 17.38
C GLY A 193 -38.89 19.75 17.50
N VAL A 194 -38.12 18.67 17.59
CA VAL A 194 -36.64 18.73 17.64
C VAL A 194 -36.04 19.20 16.31
N MET A 195 -36.57 18.73 15.17
CA MET A 195 -36.12 19.21 13.85
C MET A 195 -36.41 20.69 13.66
N LEU A 196 -37.62 21.14 14.02
CA LEU A 196 -38.01 22.55 13.95
C LEU A 196 -37.18 23.40 14.89
N LEU A 197 -36.88 22.93 16.11
CA LEU A 197 -36.00 23.63 17.04
C LEU A 197 -34.59 23.81 16.46
N ALA A 198 -34.03 22.75 15.87
CA ALA A 198 -32.72 22.83 15.24
C ALA A 198 -32.72 23.72 13.99
N PHE A 199 -33.80 23.71 13.20
CA PHE A 199 -33.97 24.60 12.05
C PHE A 199 -34.08 26.07 12.50
N SER A 200 -34.84 26.35 13.56
CA SER A 200 -34.94 27.68 14.15
C SER A 200 -33.58 28.16 14.66
N TYR A 201 -32.81 27.30 15.33
CA TYR A 201 -31.45 27.63 15.76
C TYR A 201 -30.56 28.02 14.57
N ILE A 202 -30.55 27.22 13.50
CA ILE A 202 -29.74 27.51 12.31
C ILE A 202 -30.17 28.82 11.66
N SER A 203 -31.47 29.05 11.53
CA SER A 203 -32.02 30.28 10.96
C SER A 203 -31.62 31.52 11.78
N VAL A 204 -31.72 31.45 13.12
CA VAL A 204 -31.29 32.53 14.02
C VAL A 204 -29.77 32.71 13.95
N SER A 205 -29.00 31.62 13.98
CA SER A 205 -27.54 31.67 13.89
C SER A 205 -27.08 32.30 12.59
N GLN A 206 -27.71 31.96 11.47
CA GLN A 206 -27.43 32.50 10.15
C GLN A 206 -27.72 34.00 10.08
N ALA A 207 -28.87 34.43 10.62
CA ALA A 207 -29.25 35.84 10.68
C ALA A 207 -28.29 36.67 11.56
N VAL A 208 -27.94 36.18 12.75
CA VAL A 208 -27.02 36.87 13.67
C VAL A 208 -25.62 37.03 13.08
N SER A 209 -25.16 36.04 12.31
CA SER A 209 -23.80 36.02 11.74
C SER A 209 -23.70 36.49 10.29
N ASN A 210 -24.82 36.92 9.69
CA ASN A 210 -24.91 37.35 8.29
C ASN A 210 -24.30 36.35 7.28
N ARG A 211 -24.40 35.04 7.54
CA ARG A 211 -23.80 34.00 6.65
C ARG A 211 -24.37 33.99 5.23
N ASN A 212 -25.57 34.54 5.02
CA ASN A 212 -26.20 34.67 3.70
C ASN A 212 -25.80 35.94 2.94
N GLN A 213 -24.96 36.81 3.53
CA GLN A 213 -24.55 38.05 2.90
C GLN A 213 -23.85 37.79 1.55
N TYR A 214 -22.83 36.92 1.51
CA TYR A 214 -22.06 36.66 0.29
C TYR A 214 -22.88 35.96 -0.81
N PRO A 215 -23.64 34.89 -0.53
CA PRO A 215 -24.49 34.28 -1.55
C PRO A 215 -25.51 35.26 -2.17
N LEU A 216 -26.09 36.14 -1.35
CA LEU A 216 -27.02 37.16 -1.84
C LEU A 216 -26.30 38.17 -2.75
N MET A 217 -25.15 38.70 -2.32
CA MET A 217 -24.36 39.63 -3.14
C MET A 217 -23.91 39.00 -4.47
N ASN A 218 -23.49 37.74 -4.44
CA ASN A 218 -23.14 36.97 -5.64
C ASN A 218 -24.32 36.84 -6.59
N ASN A 219 -25.50 36.47 -6.08
CA ASN A 219 -26.72 36.38 -6.88
C ASN A 219 -27.13 37.74 -7.44
N VAL A 220 -27.00 38.81 -6.65
CA VAL A 220 -27.29 40.17 -7.14
C VAL A 220 -26.40 40.50 -8.33
N GLY A 221 -25.08 40.36 -8.17
CA GLY A 221 -24.12 40.73 -9.22
C GLY A 221 -24.16 39.83 -10.46
N LEU A 222 -24.27 38.51 -10.29
CA LEU A 222 -24.13 37.55 -11.38
C LEU A 222 -25.44 37.13 -12.05
N ARG A 223 -26.60 37.31 -11.40
CA ARG A 223 -27.87 36.78 -11.91
C ARG A 223 -28.99 37.81 -11.94
N ILE A 224 -29.14 38.61 -10.89
CA ILE A 224 -30.23 39.59 -10.80
C ILE A 224 -29.90 40.83 -11.64
N LEU A 225 -28.78 41.51 -11.41
CA LEU A 225 -28.40 42.72 -12.15
C LEU A 225 -28.24 42.53 -13.68
N PRO A 226 -27.76 41.37 -14.17
CA PRO A 226 -27.73 41.11 -15.61
C PRO A 226 -29.11 40.93 -16.25
N ASP A 227 -30.14 40.63 -15.45
CA ASP A 227 -31.52 40.43 -15.92
C ASP A 227 -32.39 41.64 -15.51
N GLN A 228 -32.85 42.40 -16.49
CA GLN A 228 -33.56 43.65 -16.22
C GLN A 228 -34.90 43.43 -15.51
N GLU A 229 -35.62 42.35 -15.84
CA GLU A 229 -36.90 42.03 -15.22
C GLU A 229 -36.69 41.65 -13.75
N MET A 230 -35.72 40.79 -13.48
CA MET A 230 -35.37 40.37 -12.13
C MET A 230 -34.82 41.52 -11.29
N THR A 231 -34.03 42.41 -11.90
CA THR A 231 -33.56 43.65 -11.26
C THR A 231 -34.73 44.49 -10.80
N ASN A 232 -35.70 44.77 -11.69
CA ASN A 232 -36.88 45.56 -11.35
C ASN A 232 -37.67 44.92 -10.21
N ASN A 233 -37.87 43.60 -10.25
CA ASN A 233 -38.55 42.85 -9.20
C ASN A 233 -37.88 42.98 -7.82
N PHE A 234 -36.56 43.04 -7.76
CA PHE A 234 -35.80 43.23 -6.52
C PHE A 234 -35.79 44.69 -6.07
N VAL A 235 -35.77 45.65 -7.00
CA VAL A 235 -35.93 47.08 -6.71
C VAL A 235 -37.31 47.36 -6.11
N ASP A 236 -38.36 46.75 -6.66
CA ASP A 236 -39.74 46.86 -6.14
C ASP A 236 -39.88 46.27 -4.73
N ARG A 237 -39.02 45.31 -4.37
CA ARG A 237 -38.89 44.75 -3.00
C ARG A 237 -37.94 45.54 -2.10
N GLY A 238 -37.43 46.68 -2.56
CA GLY A 238 -36.63 47.60 -1.74
C GLY A 238 -35.11 47.45 -1.89
N MET A 239 -34.62 46.74 -2.91
CA MET A 239 -33.19 46.74 -3.24
C MET A 239 -32.75 48.16 -3.67
N PRO A 240 -31.80 48.79 -2.98
CA PRO A 240 -31.36 50.14 -3.32
C PRO A 240 -30.46 50.12 -4.56
N THR A 241 -30.63 51.08 -5.46
CA THR A 241 -29.85 51.19 -6.70
C THR A 241 -29.01 52.46 -6.73
N ASN A 242 -27.76 52.35 -7.18
CA ASN A 242 -26.89 53.44 -7.57
C ASN A 242 -25.97 53.01 -8.71
N GLU A 243 -25.27 53.95 -9.35
CA GLU A 243 -24.36 53.66 -10.47
C GLU A 243 -23.30 52.62 -10.10
N THR A 244 -22.78 52.69 -8.88
CA THR A 244 -21.77 51.77 -8.35
C THR A 244 -22.28 50.34 -8.27
N LEU A 245 -23.53 50.11 -7.84
CA LEU A 245 -24.14 48.79 -7.79
C LEU A 245 -24.45 48.27 -9.20
N LEU A 246 -25.05 49.10 -10.05
CA LEU A 246 -25.38 48.73 -11.43
C LEU A 246 -24.12 48.36 -12.22
N GLY A 247 -23.02 49.09 -11.97
CA GLY A 247 -21.69 48.79 -12.51
C GLY A 247 -21.06 47.50 -11.99
N ARG A 248 -21.74 46.71 -11.14
CA ARG A 248 -21.33 45.35 -10.72
C ARG A 248 -22.10 44.23 -11.46
N SER A 249 -22.92 44.56 -12.45
CA SER A 249 -23.54 43.53 -13.30
C SER A 249 -22.47 42.62 -13.91
N GLY A 250 -22.62 41.31 -13.70
CA GLY A 250 -21.66 40.28 -14.11
C GLY A 250 -20.44 40.10 -13.18
N ARG A 251 -20.44 40.68 -11.97
CA ARG A 251 -19.33 40.58 -11.00
C ARG A 251 -19.77 39.89 -9.71
N ASN A 252 -18.91 39.07 -9.13
CA ASN A 252 -19.15 38.44 -7.82
C ASN A 252 -18.59 39.30 -6.67
N THR A 253 -18.76 38.84 -5.43
CA THR A 253 -18.35 39.56 -4.22
C THR A 253 -16.82 39.83 -4.14
N TRP A 254 -16.01 38.97 -4.74
CA TRP A 254 -14.54 38.98 -4.67
C TRP A 254 -13.89 39.74 -5.83
N ASP A 255 -14.66 40.10 -6.86
CA ASP A 255 -14.14 40.83 -8.01
C ASP A 255 -13.85 42.30 -7.68
N ASP A 256 -12.99 42.93 -8.50
CA ASP A 256 -12.70 44.37 -8.49
C ASP A 256 -12.32 44.95 -7.11
N GLY A 257 -11.63 44.18 -6.27
CA GLY A 257 -11.18 44.63 -4.94
C GLY A 257 -12.27 44.62 -3.87
N GLU A 258 -13.20 43.65 -3.95
CA GLU A 258 -14.26 43.43 -2.95
C GLU A 258 -15.19 44.65 -2.78
N ILE A 259 -15.47 45.36 -3.87
CA ILE A 259 -16.27 46.60 -3.85
C ILE A 259 -17.63 46.42 -3.17
N PHE A 260 -18.29 45.27 -3.36
CA PHE A 260 -19.53 44.92 -2.65
C PHE A 260 -19.40 45.04 -1.12
N LEU A 261 -18.25 44.64 -0.58
CA LEU A 261 -17.95 44.62 0.85
C LEU A 261 -17.43 45.98 1.35
N GLN A 262 -16.57 46.64 0.56
CA GLN A 262 -15.75 47.75 1.06
C GLN A 262 -16.25 49.15 0.64
N SER A 263 -16.91 49.30 -0.51
CA SER A 263 -17.28 50.62 -1.03
C SER A 263 -18.26 51.36 -0.11
N SER A 264 -17.97 52.61 0.24
CA SER A 264 -18.86 53.45 1.06
C SER A 264 -20.20 53.73 0.36
N GLU A 265 -20.20 53.79 -0.98
CA GLU A 265 -21.38 54.06 -1.80
C GLU A 265 -22.40 52.92 -1.74
N LEU A 266 -21.96 51.69 -1.44
CA LEU A 266 -22.81 50.51 -1.30
C LEU A 266 -23.30 50.27 0.14
N ALA A 267 -23.14 51.24 1.05
CA ALA A 267 -23.58 51.09 2.44
C ALA A 267 -25.09 50.80 2.59
N LYS A 268 -25.95 51.50 1.81
CA LYS A 268 -27.40 51.23 1.81
C LYS A 268 -27.71 49.83 1.28
N PHE A 269 -27.01 49.40 0.23
CA PHE A 269 -27.13 48.05 -0.32
C PHE A 269 -26.72 46.99 0.72
N ARG A 270 -25.59 47.16 1.40
CA ARG A 270 -25.19 46.24 2.49
C ARG A 270 -26.19 46.19 3.63
N ASN A 271 -26.80 47.31 4.00
CA ASN A 271 -27.87 47.33 5.01
C ASN A 271 -29.11 46.56 4.55
N TRP A 272 -29.49 46.66 3.27
CA TRP A 272 -30.57 45.85 2.70
C TRP A 272 -30.19 44.36 2.65
N VAL A 273 -28.98 44.02 2.21
CA VAL A 273 -28.45 42.63 2.19
C VAL A 273 -28.42 42.01 3.59
N ASN A 274 -28.10 42.80 4.63
CA ASN A 274 -28.10 42.33 6.02
C ASN A 274 -29.48 42.42 6.70
N GLY A 275 -30.51 42.87 5.97
CA GLY A 275 -31.87 43.06 6.44
C GLY A 275 -32.88 42.29 5.58
N SER A 276 -33.80 43.03 4.94
CA SER A 276 -34.90 42.44 4.17
C SER A 276 -34.45 41.63 2.96
N GLY A 277 -33.29 41.95 2.36
CA GLY A 277 -32.81 41.29 1.15
C GLY A 277 -32.60 39.78 1.30
N GLN A 278 -32.25 39.28 2.49
CA GLN A 278 -32.14 37.84 2.72
C GLN A 278 -33.51 37.16 2.65
N THR A 279 -34.55 37.83 3.16
CA THR A 279 -35.93 37.32 3.09
C THR A 279 -36.45 37.39 1.66
N ASP A 280 -36.17 38.49 0.96
CA ASP A 280 -36.56 38.69 -0.44
C ASP A 280 -35.93 37.63 -1.35
N GLN A 281 -34.66 37.27 -1.11
CA GLN A 281 -33.98 36.19 -1.83
C GLN A 281 -34.70 34.85 -1.62
N VAL A 282 -35.03 34.48 -0.39
CA VAL A 282 -35.72 33.20 -0.11
C VAL A 282 -37.12 33.19 -0.73
N LEU A 283 -37.87 34.30 -0.64
CA LEU A 283 -39.18 34.43 -1.26
C LEU A 283 -39.09 34.35 -2.79
N SER A 284 -38.04 34.92 -3.39
CA SER A 284 -37.83 34.90 -4.83
C SER A 284 -37.70 33.48 -5.38
N LEU A 285 -37.13 32.55 -4.61
CA LEU A 285 -37.02 31.16 -5.03
C LEU A 285 -38.38 30.49 -5.26
N ALA A 286 -39.45 31.02 -4.68
CA ALA A 286 -40.81 30.54 -4.86
C ALA A 286 -41.64 31.43 -5.80
N ILE A 287 -41.59 32.75 -5.61
CA ILE A 287 -42.40 33.72 -6.38
C ILE A 287 -41.88 33.85 -7.81
N ASP A 288 -40.55 33.91 -7.97
CA ASP A 288 -39.86 34.08 -9.25
C ASP A 288 -39.31 32.73 -9.77
N ALA A 289 -39.99 31.63 -9.43
CA ALA A 289 -39.54 30.28 -9.79
C ALA A 289 -39.24 30.08 -11.28
N PRO A 290 -39.98 30.67 -12.26
CA PRO A 290 -39.64 30.57 -13.67
C PRO A 290 -38.21 31.05 -13.99
N PHE A 291 -37.78 32.17 -13.41
CA PHE A 291 -36.43 32.71 -13.58
C PHE A 291 -35.37 31.74 -13.03
N TRP A 292 -35.55 31.27 -11.79
CA TRP A 292 -34.59 30.35 -11.17
C TRP A 292 -34.56 28.96 -11.82
N ILE A 293 -35.67 28.50 -12.41
CA ILE A 293 -35.71 27.26 -13.21
C ILE A 293 -34.92 27.44 -14.52
N ASP A 294 -35.01 28.58 -15.18
CA ASP A 294 -34.20 28.87 -16.37
C ASP A 294 -32.70 28.92 -16.03
N VAL A 295 -32.33 29.58 -14.93
CA VAL A 295 -30.95 29.54 -14.38
C VAL A 295 -30.52 28.09 -14.13
N MET A 296 -31.37 27.29 -13.49
CA MET A 296 -31.09 25.88 -13.25
C MET A 296 -30.85 25.09 -14.54
N GLN A 297 -31.66 25.31 -15.58
CA GLN A 297 -31.51 24.62 -16.86
C GLN A 297 -30.20 24.99 -17.57
N LYS A 298 -29.73 26.23 -17.42
CA LYS A 298 -28.46 26.72 -18.00
C LYS A 298 -27.23 26.18 -17.27
N GLU A 299 -27.28 26.12 -15.93
CA GLU A 299 -26.13 25.74 -15.09
C GLU A 299 -25.94 24.21 -14.94
N LEU A 300 -27.02 23.46 -15.07
CA LEU A 300 -27.03 22.02 -14.82
C LEU A 300 -26.11 21.21 -15.77
N PRO A 301 -26.05 21.46 -17.09
CA PRO A 301 -25.17 20.73 -18.00
C PRO A 301 -23.69 20.82 -17.60
N VAL A 302 -23.20 22.04 -17.33
CA VAL A 302 -21.80 22.28 -16.92
C VAL A 302 -21.53 21.61 -15.56
N SER A 303 -22.47 21.71 -14.63
CA SER A 303 -22.34 21.11 -13.29
C SER A 303 -22.32 19.58 -13.29
N LEU A 304 -23.03 18.94 -14.22
CA LEU A 304 -23.01 17.49 -14.39
C LEU A 304 -21.68 17.01 -14.98
N ALA A 305 -21.15 17.73 -15.98
CA ALA A 305 -19.92 17.41 -16.67
C ALA A 305 -18.64 17.67 -15.85
N TYR A 306 -18.70 18.57 -14.86
CA TYR A 306 -17.54 18.97 -14.06
C TYR A 306 -16.92 17.82 -13.25
N ASP A 307 -15.59 17.69 -13.33
CA ASP A 307 -14.80 16.57 -12.79
C ASP A 307 -13.98 16.92 -11.53
N PHE A 308 -13.97 18.20 -11.13
CA PHE A 308 -13.28 18.72 -9.95
C PHE A 308 -11.76 18.57 -9.94
N HIS A 309 -11.12 18.56 -11.12
CA HIS A 309 -9.66 18.63 -11.25
C HIS A 309 -9.05 19.77 -10.41
N ASP A 310 -9.67 20.95 -10.38
CA ASP A 310 -9.15 22.14 -9.68
C ASP A 310 -9.14 21.99 -8.15
N TYR A 311 -9.92 21.03 -7.63
CA TYR A 311 -10.02 20.72 -6.21
C TYR A 311 -9.16 19.53 -5.79
N ASP A 312 -8.51 18.82 -6.72
CA ASP A 312 -7.74 17.61 -6.41
C ASP A 312 -6.29 17.91 -5.97
N ARG A 313 -6.13 18.49 -4.78
CA ARG A 313 -4.80 18.82 -4.21
C ARG A 313 -3.98 17.60 -3.80
N PHE A 314 -4.62 16.43 -3.74
CA PHE A 314 -4.01 15.20 -3.28
C PHE A 314 -3.89 14.13 -4.37
N GLN A 315 -4.10 14.45 -5.65
CA GLN A 315 -4.01 13.52 -6.78
C GLN A 315 -4.91 12.28 -6.62
N THR A 316 -6.07 12.46 -6.01
CA THR A 316 -7.09 11.43 -5.77
C THR A 316 -7.71 10.94 -7.08
N LEU A 317 -7.82 11.81 -8.09
CA LEU A 317 -8.42 11.51 -9.39
C LEU A 317 -7.69 10.38 -10.11
N GLN A 318 -6.36 10.33 -10.00
CA GLN A 318 -5.53 9.31 -10.62
C GLN A 318 -5.58 7.95 -9.89
N ARG A 319 -6.05 7.93 -8.64
CA ARG A 319 -6.02 6.74 -7.75
C ARG A 319 -7.34 5.97 -7.73
N LEU A 320 -8.44 6.67 -8.01
CA LEU A 320 -9.78 6.12 -8.03
C LEU A 320 -10.21 5.77 -9.46
N PRO A 321 -11.04 4.74 -9.65
CA PRO A 321 -11.43 4.30 -10.99
C PRO A 321 -12.26 5.38 -11.70
N SER A 322 -11.79 5.85 -12.85
CA SER A 322 -12.50 6.82 -13.69
C SER A 322 -13.79 6.26 -14.30
N ARG A 323 -13.87 4.92 -14.44
CA ARG A 323 -15.06 4.17 -14.87
C ARG A 323 -15.38 3.05 -13.89
N THR A 324 -16.66 2.82 -13.60
CA THR A 324 -17.10 1.89 -12.55
C THR A 324 -18.03 0.80 -13.07
N PHE A 325 -17.54 -0.02 -14.01
CA PHE A 325 -18.22 -1.22 -14.54
C PHE A 325 -19.69 -0.98 -14.95
N GLY A 326 -19.98 0.17 -15.57
CA GLY A 326 -21.33 0.54 -16.03
C GLY A 326 -22.21 1.26 -15.01
N PHE A 327 -21.76 1.50 -13.77
CA PHE A 327 -22.46 2.32 -12.77
C PHE A 327 -21.97 3.76 -12.74
N GLU A 328 -22.00 4.43 -13.88
CA GLU A 328 -21.54 5.82 -14.00
C GLU A 328 -22.58 6.80 -13.50
N SER A 329 -22.14 7.87 -12.84
CA SER A 329 -23.04 8.97 -12.51
C SER A 329 -23.43 9.72 -13.78
N PRO A 330 -24.68 10.22 -13.87
CA PRO A 330 -25.11 11.13 -14.93
C PRO A 330 -24.09 12.24 -15.19
N ARG A 331 -23.61 12.33 -16.44
CA ARG A 331 -22.74 13.43 -16.90
C ARG A 331 -23.47 14.41 -17.80
N THR A 332 -24.65 14.04 -18.28
CA THR A 332 -25.51 14.90 -19.11
C THR A 332 -26.89 15.07 -18.48
N THR A 333 -27.58 16.14 -18.85
CA THR A 333 -28.96 16.40 -18.41
C THR A 333 -29.90 15.27 -18.83
N SER A 334 -29.68 14.67 -20.00
CA SER A 334 -30.46 13.54 -20.50
C SER A 334 -30.28 12.29 -19.64
N ASP A 335 -29.05 12.00 -19.21
CA ASP A 335 -28.78 10.89 -18.28
C ASP A 335 -29.48 11.13 -16.94
N LEU A 336 -29.40 12.35 -16.40
CA LEU A 336 -30.05 12.68 -15.14
C LEU A 336 -31.57 12.53 -15.27
N LEU A 337 -32.16 13.02 -16.37
CA LEU A 337 -33.58 12.88 -16.64
C LEU A 337 -34.01 11.40 -16.72
N LEU A 338 -33.22 10.56 -17.41
CA LEU A 338 -33.46 9.12 -17.48
C LEU A 338 -33.44 8.48 -16.08
N TRP A 339 -32.49 8.88 -15.22
CA TRP A 339 -32.42 8.42 -13.84
C TRP A 339 -33.64 8.86 -13.02
N LEU A 340 -34.08 10.11 -13.18
CA LEU A 340 -35.27 10.63 -12.50
C LEU A 340 -36.54 9.92 -12.95
N ILE A 341 -36.73 9.71 -14.26
CA ILE A 341 -37.86 8.93 -14.80
C ILE A 341 -37.83 7.50 -14.25
N THR A 342 -36.66 6.87 -14.22
CA THR A 342 -36.48 5.51 -13.66
C THR A 342 -36.87 5.47 -12.18
N SER A 343 -36.43 6.47 -11.40
CA SER A 343 -36.79 6.59 -9.99
C SER A 343 -38.29 6.75 -9.78
N VAL A 344 -38.94 7.63 -10.55
CA VAL A 344 -40.40 7.83 -10.50
C VAL A 344 -41.14 6.54 -10.87
N ALA A 345 -40.76 5.87 -11.95
CA ALA A 345 -41.33 4.59 -12.35
C ALA A 345 -41.16 3.51 -11.27
N ALA A 346 -39.99 3.43 -10.64
CA ALA A 346 -39.72 2.51 -9.55
C ALA A 346 -40.57 2.82 -8.31
N ILE A 347 -40.74 4.09 -7.94
CA ILE A 347 -41.60 4.53 -6.83
C ILE A 347 -43.07 4.18 -7.10
N LEU A 348 -43.56 4.42 -8.33
CA LEU A 348 -44.92 4.04 -8.74
C LEU A 348 -45.12 2.53 -8.66
N ALA A 349 -44.14 1.73 -9.10
CA ALA A 349 -44.16 0.28 -8.93
C ALA A 349 -44.21 -0.13 -7.45
N LEU A 350 -43.47 0.55 -6.56
CA LEU A 350 -43.54 0.30 -5.11
C LEU A 350 -44.89 0.67 -4.49
N PHE A 351 -45.61 1.67 -5.01
CA PHE A 351 -46.98 1.99 -4.58
C PHE A 351 -48.01 0.93 -4.99
N TYR A 352 -47.80 0.31 -6.15
CA TYR A 352 -48.66 -0.76 -6.66
C TYR A 352 -48.75 -1.95 -5.69
N PHE A 353 -47.65 -2.28 -5.00
CA PHE A 353 -47.62 -3.37 -4.03
C PHE A 353 -47.96 -2.88 -2.60
N PRO A 354 -49.05 -3.37 -1.95
CA PRO A 354 -49.48 -2.88 -0.64
C PRO A 354 -48.41 -2.99 0.46
N LYS A 355 -47.60 -4.05 0.42
CA LYS A 355 -46.54 -4.33 1.41
C LYS A 355 -45.37 -3.35 1.35
N THR A 356 -45.23 -2.56 0.29
CA THR A 356 -44.12 -1.62 0.07
C THR A 356 -44.50 -0.16 0.08
N ARG A 357 -45.76 0.18 0.35
CA ARG A 357 -46.22 1.59 0.39
C ARG A 357 -45.41 2.49 1.34
N LYS A 358 -44.94 1.96 2.48
CA LYS A 358 -44.06 2.70 3.40
C LYS A 358 -42.71 3.05 2.77
N LEU A 359 -42.16 2.14 1.98
CA LEU A 359 -40.94 2.37 1.20
C LEU A 359 -41.19 3.39 0.09
N ALA A 360 -42.32 3.29 -0.62
CA ALA A 360 -42.70 4.25 -1.65
C ALA A 360 -42.85 5.67 -1.09
N VAL A 361 -43.50 5.84 0.07
CA VAL A 361 -43.60 7.13 0.78
C VAL A 361 -42.21 7.66 1.17
N PHE A 362 -41.36 6.81 1.76
CA PHE A 362 -39.98 7.19 2.10
C PHE A 362 -39.19 7.65 0.88
N SER A 363 -39.22 6.89 -0.22
CA SER A 363 -38.53 7.22 -1.47
C SER A 363 -39.09 8.50 -2.10
N THR A 364 -40.40 8.75 -2.01
CA THR A 364 -41.03 9.98 -2.49
C THR A 364 -40.52 11.19 -1.70
N ILE A 365 -40.62 11.16 -0.37
CA ILE A 365 -40.14 12.26 0.50
C ILE A 365 -38.65 12.50 0.28
N SER A 366 -37.85 11.44 0.17
CA SER A 366 -36.41 11.54 -0.06
C SER A 366 -36.11 12.19 -1.42
N LEU A 367 -36.73 11.70 -2.50
CA LEU A 367 -36.54 12.27 -3.84
C LEU A 367 -36.96 13.74 -3.89
N SER A 368 -38.11 14.09 -3.31
CA SER A 368 -38.58 15.48 -3.24
C SER A 368 -37.63 16.38 -2.46
N ALA A 369 -37.14 15.93 -1.30
CA ALA A 369 -36.21 16.70 -0.47
C ALA A 369 -34.93 17.05 -1.24
N PHE A 370 -34.35 16.09 -1.98
CA PHE A 370 -33.10 16.32 -2.69
C PHE A 370 -33.26 17.04 -4.03
N LEU A 371 -34.41 16.91 -4.72
CA LEU A 371 -34.72 17.75 -5.88
C LEU A 371 -34.85 19.22 -5.48
N ILE A 372 -35.50 19.49 -4.34
CA ILE A 372 -35.63 20.85 -3.81
C ILE A 372 -34.28 21.37 -3.34
N GLU A 373 -33.44 20.54 -2.72
CA GLU A 373 -32.08 20.93 -2.36
C GLU A 373 -31.20 21.20 -3.60
N MET A 374 -31.34 20.42 -4.67
CA MET A 374 -30.63 20.65 -5.93
C MET A 374 -31.02 22.01 -6.53
N TYR A 375 -32.33 22.29 -6.60
CA TYR A 375 -32.86 23.59 -7.02
C TYR A 375 -32.32 24.73 -6.15
N ALA A 376 -32.42 24.60 -4.83
CA ALA A 376 -31.96 25.62 -3.90
C ALA A 376 -30.44 25.80 -3.90
N SER A 377 -29.65 24.75 -4.18
CA SER A 377 -28.19 24.84 -4.27
C SER A 377 -27.75 25.59 -5.53
N ILE A 378 -28.49 25.45 -6.63
CA ILE A 378 -28.21 26.22 -7.85
C ILE A 378 -28.67 27.65 -7.69
N ALA A 379 -29.90 27.88 -7.22
CA ALA A 379 -30.46 29.22 -7.11
C ALA A 379 -29.91 30.03 -5.91
N GLY A 380 -29.41 29.35 -4.87
CA GLY A 380 -29.02 29.98 -3.61
C GLY A 380 -27.68 30.73 -3.63
N ASP A 381 -26.74 30.33 -4.49
CA ASP A 381 -25.46 31.03 -4.71
C ASP A 381 -25.07 30.90 -6.18
N ALA A 382 -24.45 31.95 -6.73
CA ALA A 382 -23.97 32.00 -8.11
C ALA A 382 -22.50 31.60 -8.26
N VAL A 383 -21.79 31.42 -7.15
CA VAL A 383 -20.37 31.05 -7.14
C VAL A 383 -20.21 29.58 -6.74
N GLU A 384 -19.27 28.87 -7.36
CA GLU A 384 -18.94 27.45 -7.09
C GLU A 384 -20.18 26.50 -7.10
N VAL A 385 -21.15 26.75 -7.97
CA VAL A 385 -22.41 25.97 -8.08
C VAL A 385 -22.15 24.45 -8.14
N GLN A 386 -21.12 24.04 -8.88
CA GLN A 386 -20.74 22.64 -9.06
C GLN A 386 -20.40 21.99 -7.72
N ARG A 387 -19.62 22.67 -6.87
CA ARG A 387 -19.25 22.20 -5.52
C ARG A 387 -20.49 22.03 -4.64
N HIS A 388 -21.45 22.95 -4.69
CA HIS A 388 -22.66 22.85 -3.88
C HIS A 388 -23.59 21.70 -4.30
N LEU A 389 -23.51 21.28 -5.57
CA LEU A 389 -24.31 20.18 -6.11
C LEU A 389 -23.77 18.78 -5.81
N ILE A 390 -22.56 18.64 -5.27
CA ILE A 390 -21.96 17.31 -5.03
C ILE A 390 -22.79 16.44 -4.08
N GLY A 391 -23.26 17.03 -2.98
CA GLY A 391 -24.09 16.34 -2.00
C GLY A 391 -25.42 15.88 -2.61
N PRO A 392 -26.22 16.80 -3.21
CA PRO A 392 -27.48 16.44 -3.87
C PRO A 392 -27.33 15.33 -4.92
N PHE A 393 -26.31 15.41 -5.78
CA PHE A 393 -26.05 14.39 -6.79
C PHE A 393 -25.80 13.01 -6.18
N LEU A 394 -24.91 12.90 -5.19
CA LEU A 394 -24.66 11.62 -4.51
C LEU A 394 -25.96 10.96 -4.03
N ARG A 395 -26.85 11.75 -3.43
CA ARG A 395 -28.08 11.25 -2.81
C ARG A 395 -29.14 10.85 -3.82
N ILE A 396 -29.32 11.65 -4.88
CA ILE A 396 -30.21 11.27 -5.99
C ILE A 396 -29.77 9.92 -6.56
N PHE A 397 -28.46 9.70 -6.75
CA PHE A 397 -27.95 8.45 -7.29
C PHE A 397 -28.23 7.26 -6.38
N LEU A 398 -27.99 7.41 -5.07
CA LEU A 398 -28.30 6.38 -4.09
C LEU A 398 -29.79 6.03 -4.04
N ILE A 399 -30.67 7.03 -4.14
CA ILE A 399 -32.13 6.83 -4.13
C ILE A 399 -32.60 6.08 -5.36
N VAL A 400 -32.11 6.46 -6.55
CA VAL A 400 -32.48 5.81 -7.81
C VAL A 400 -32.09 4.34 -7.76
N ILE A 401 -30.85 4.03 -7.35
CA ILE A 401 -30.37 2.64 -7.22
C ILE A 401 -31.26 1.85 -6.26
N LEU A 402 -31.58 2.40 -5.10
CA LEU A 402 -32.37 1.71 -4.07
C LEU A 402 -33.82 1.52 -4.47
N ALA A 403 -34.47 2.57 -4.99
CA ALA A 403 -35.86 2.50 -5.44
C ALA A 403 -36.00 1.46 -6.56
N THR A 404 -35.08 1.48 -7.53
CA THR A 404 -35.06 0.53 -8.64
C THR A 404 -34.82 -0.90 -8.16
N ALA A 405 -33.81 -1.13 -7.32
CA ALA A 405 -33.51 -2.46 -6.80
C ALA A 405 -34.67 -3.04 -5.99
N LEU A 406 -35.34 -2.23 -5.17
CA LEU A 406 -36.51 -2.65 -4.41
C LEU A 406 -37.73 -2.91 -5.31
N ALA A 407 -37.96 -2.09 -6.33
CA ALA A 407 -39.04 -2.29 -7.29
C ALA A 407 -38.85 -3.59 -8.10
N VAL A 408 -37.65 -3.80 -8.63
CA VAL A 408 -37.28 -5.02 -9.38
C VAL A 408 -37.41 -6.26 -8.50
N GLU A 409 -36.97 -6.19 -7.23
CA GLU A 409 -37.16 -7.28 -6.27
C GLU A 409 -38.64 -7.62 -6.11
N MET A 410 -39.50 -6.62 -5.93
CA MET A 410 -40.92 -6.84 -5.72
C MET A 410 -41.62 -7.43 -6.94
N ILE A 411 -41.28 -6.94 -8.14
CA ILE A 411 -41.76 -7.49 -9.40
C ILE A 411 -41.33 -8.96 -9.53
N TYR A 412 -40.05 -9.25 -9.28
CA TYR A 412 -39.52 -10.61 -9.33
C TYR A 412 -40.20 -11.55 -8.33
N LEU A 413 -40.38 -11.12 -7.08
CA LEU A 413 -41.05 -11.91 -6.05
C LEU A 413 -42.53 -12.15 -6.39
N SER A 414 -43.20 -11.18 -7.03
CA SER A 414 -44.57 -11.33 -7.50
C SER A 414 -44.68 -12.40 -8.59
N PHE A 415 -43.79 -12.37 -9.58
CA PHE A 415 -43.72 -13.40 -10.64
C PHE A 415 -43.37 -14.78 -10.09
N LYS A 416 -42.44 -14.86 -9.13
CA LYS A 416 -42.05 -16.13 -8.52
C LYS A 416 -43.18 -16.72 -7.69
N ASN A 417 -43.86 -15.93 -6.86
CA ASN A 417 -44.98 -16.41 -6.04
C ASN A 417 -46.17 -16.88 -6.89
N GLN A 418 -46.40 -16.32 -8.09
CA GLN A 418 -47.38 -16.86 -9.04
C GLN A 418 -47.01 -18.26 -9.55
N LYS A 419 -45.72 -18.61 -9.63
CA LYS A 419 -45.25 -19.96 -10.00
C LYS A 419 -45.11 -20.93 -8.82
N THR A 420 -45.16 -20.46 -7.57
CA THR A 420 -44.88 -21.27 -6.37
C THR A 420 -46.11 -21.41 -5.48
N SER A 421 -47.32 -21.46 -6.06
CA SER A 421 -48.50 -21.99 -5.36
C SER A 421 -48.49 -23.53 -5.25
N ALA A 422 -47.44 -24.18 -5.74
CA ALA A 422 -47.10 -25.57 -5.46
C ALA A 422 -45.72 -25.63 -4.80
N VAL A 423 -45.65 -26.31 -3.66
CA VAL A 423 -44.44 -26.75 -2.92
C VAL A 423 -43.85 -25.76 -1.91
N VAL A 424 -44.36 -25.95 -0.68
CA VAL A 424 -43.67 -26.01 0.63
C VAL A 424 -42.73 -24.87 1.01
N GLU A 425 -43.22 -24.10 1.98
CA GLU A 425 -42.50 -23.18 2.83
C GLU A 425 -41.79 -23.96 3.95
N ALA A 426 -40.47 -24.11 3.87
CA ALA A 426 -39.67 -24.62 4.99
C ALA A 426 -38.23 -24.07 4.97
N ILE A 427 -37.90 -23.35 6.05
CA ILE A 427 -36.59 -23.20 6.68
C ILE A 427 -35.53 -22.40 5.90
N SER A 428 -35.23 -21.21 6.40
CA SER A 428 -33.87 -20.69 6.39
C SER A 428 -33.59 -20.03 7.73
N ASP A 429 -32.87 -20.75 8.59
CA ASP A 429 -32.18 -20.17 9.73
C ASP A 429 -31.43 -18.90 9.31
N LYS A 430 -31.62 -17.84 10.08
CA LYS A 430 -30.98 -16.55 9.85
C LYS A 430 -29.47 -16.72 9.99
N PRO A 431 -28.64 -16.45 8.97
CA PRO A 431 -27.24 -16.20 9.21
C PRO A 431 -27.14 -14.86 9.94
N GLN A 432 -26.85 -14.90 11.24
CA GLN A 432 -26.39 -13.70 11.96
C GLN A 432 -25.19 -13.15 11.20
N THR A 433 -25.40 -12.05 10.46
CA THR A 433 -24.36 -11.35 9.72
C THR A 433 -23.28 -10.92 10.70
N ARG A 434 -22.14 -11.62 10.66
CA ARG A 434 -20.95 -11.37 11.48
C ARG A 434 -20.23 -10.10 10.99
N PHE A 435 -20.88 -8.93 11.09
CA PHE A 435 -20.29 -7.66 10.64
C PHE A 435 -18.90 -7.44 11.26
N GLY A 436 -18.74 -7.71 12.55
CA GLY A 436 -17.44 -7.65 13.21
C GLY A 436 -16.42 -8.64 12.65
N ALA A 437 -16.83 -9.85 12.24
CA ALA A 437 -15.92 -10.81 11.63
C ALA A 437 -15.55 -10.43 10.20
N ALA A 438 -16.50 -9.92 9.40
CA ALA A 438 -16.24 -9.45 8.05
C ALA A 438 -15.33 -8.21 8.05
N PHE A 439 -15.54 -7.28 8.99
CA PHE A 439 -14.65 -6.15 9.21
C PHE A 439 -13.26 -6.60 9.64
N ALA A 440 -13.16 -7.50 10.62
CA ALA A 440 -11.87 -8.05 11.06
C ALA A 440 -11.15 -8.79 9.92
N GLN A 441 -11.86 -9.59 9.12
CA GLN A 441 -11.30 -10.27 7.95
C GLN A 441 -10.80 -9.29 6.89
N SER A 442 -11.57 -8.24 6.62
CA SER A 442 -11.19 -7.20 5.66
C SER A 442 -10.00 -6.37 6.16
N ALA A 443 -9.97 -6.04 7.45
CA ALA A 443 -8.85 -5.35 8.08
C ALA A 443 -7.59 -6.22 8.06
N LEU A 444 -7.71 -7.52 8.37
CA LEU A 444 -6.60 -8.48 8.27
C LEU A 444 -6.12 -8.65 6.82
N ALA A 445 -7.03 -8.65 5.84
CA ALA A 445 -6.66 -8.71 4.43
C ALA A 445 -5.86 -7.45 4.02
N ILE A 446 -6.27 -6.26 4.47
CA ILE A 446 -5.53 -5.03 4.21
C ILE A 446 -4.20 -4.97 4.94
N ILE A 447 -4.17 -5.37 6.22
CA ILE A 447 -2.91 -5.49 6.96
C ILE A 447 -2.00 -6.47 6.23
N GLY A 448 -2.53 -7.59 5.74
CA GLY A 448 -1.80 -8.57 4.94
C GLY A 448 -1.28 -8.02 3.62
N LEU A 449 -2.08 -7.23 2.88
CA LEU A 449 -1.66 -6.60 1.63
C LEU A 449 -0.65 -5.46 1.86
N GLY A 450 -0.88 -4.61 2.86
CA GLY A 450 0.05 -3.56 3.25
C GLY A 450 1.37 -4.15 3.72
N ALA A 451 1.31 -5.22 4.52
CA ALA A 451 2.48 -5.99 4.90
C ALA A 451 3.14 -6.64 3.69
N LEU A 452 2.40 -7.22 2.73
CA LEU A 452 2.97 -7.81 1.51
C LEU A 452 3.87 -6.81 0.77
N ILE A 453 3.38 -5.58 0.59
CA ILE A 453 4.12 -4.50 -0.10
C ILE A 453 5.28 -3.99 0.77
N SER A 454 5.07 -3.77 2.08
CA SER A 454 6.17 -3.41 2.99
C SER A 454 7.28 -4.46 3.03
N ILE A 455 6.90 -5.74 2.97
CA ILE A 455 7.80 -6.89 3.11
C ILE A 455 8.56 -7.13 1.82
N GLU A 456 7.99 -6.84 0.65
CA GLU A 456 8.65 -7.07 -0.64
C GLU A 456 10.09 -6.55 -0.62
N HIS A 457 10.28 -5.26 -0.35
CA HIS A 457 11.61 -4.65 -0.28
C HIS A 457 12.46 -5.24 0.85
N ARG A 458 11.85 -5.43 2.03
CA ARG A 458 12.57 -5.96 3.20
C ARG A 458 13.04 -7.40 3.02
N SER A 459 12.28 -8.18 2.25
CA SER A 459 12.59 -9.59 1.97
C SER A 459 13.81 -9.76 1.09
N GLN A 460 14.25 -8.68 0.43
CA GLN A 460 15.49 -8.59 -0.33
C GLN A 460 16.71 -8.33 0.58
N ASP A 461 16.83 -9.06 1.69
CA ASP A 461 18.00 -8.95 2.56
C ASP A 461 19.19 -9.79 2.03
N PHE A 462 20.36 -9.71 2.66
CA PHE A 462 21.61 -10.33 2.20
C PHE A 462 21.50 -11.84 1.89
N ASP A 463 21.10 -12.68 2.87
CA ASP A 463 21.01 -14.14 2.68
C ASP A 463 19.90 -14.55 1.66
N PRO A 464 18.70 -13.94 1.68
CA PRO A 464 17.69 -14.12 0.62
C PRO A 464 18.22 -13.85 -0.79
N GLN A 465 18.88 -12.71 -0.99
CA GLN A 465 19.45 -12.33 -2.28
C GLN A 465 20.53 -13.33 -2.71
N TYR A 466 21.43 -13.72 -1.79
CA TYR A 466 22.42 -14.75 -2.04
C TYR A 466 21.78 -16.07 -2.50
N THR A 467 20.72 -16.50 -1.81
CA THR A 467 19.98 -17.72 -2.17
C THR A 467 19.35 -17.61 -3.56
N LYS A 468 18.79 -16.44 -3.93
CA LYS A 468 18.29 -16.15 -5.28
C LYS A 468 19.39 -16.35 -6.34
N THR A 469 20.61 -15.83 -6.10
CA THR A 469 21.72 -15.99 -7.08
C THR A 469 22.10 -17.46 -7.32
N ILE A 470 22.04 -18.32 -6.29
CA ILE A 470 22.31 -19.76 -6.43
C ILE A 470 21.23 -20.42 -7.29
N ILE A 471 19.97 -20.03 -7.09
CA ILE A 471 18.81 -20.57 -7.79
C ILE A 471 18.82 -20.17 -9.25
N GLU A 472 19.09 -18.89 -9.55
CA GLU A 472 19.21 -18.41 -10.92
C GLU A 472 20.38 -19.06 -11.66
N ARG A 473 21.50 -19.31 -10.97
CA ARG A 473 22.60 -20.07 -11.55
C ARG A 473 22.21 -21.51 -11.83
N ALA A 474 21.58 -22.19 -10.88
CA ALA A 474 21.07 -23.55 -11.08
C ALA A 474 20.01 -23.63 -12.20
N ALA A 475 19.23 -22.58 -12.38
CA ALA A 475 18.26 -22.45 -13.46
C ALA A 475 18.93 -22.33 -14.83
N LYS A 476 19.95 -21.48 -14.95
CA LYS A 476 20.67 -21.22 -16.21
C LYS A 476 21.54 -22.40 -16.64
N PHE A 477 22.28 -22.99 -15.71
CA PHE A 477 23.31 -23.99 -16.00
C PHE A 477 22.90 -25.44 -15.70
N GLY A 478 21.73 -25.65 -15.10
CA GLY A 478 21.27 -26.96 -14.65
C GLY A 478 22.05 -27.51 -13.45
N GLY A 479 21.77 -28.76 -13.06
CA GLY A 479 22.46 -29.41 -11.94
C GLY A 479 21.73 -29.29 -10.60
N THR A 480 22.50 -29.17 -9.51
CA THR A 480 22.02 -29.03 -8.13
C THR A 480 22.41 -27.67 -7.54
N TYR A 481 21.80 -27.29 -6.43
CA TYR A 481 22.15 -26.03 -5.74
C TYR A 481 23.61 -25.97 -5.30
N TYR A 482 24.21 -27.08 -4.84
CA TYR A 482 25.61 -27.10 -4.39
C TYR A 482 26.63 -27.19 -5.53
N GLN A 483 26.21 -27.64 -6.71
CA GLN A 483 27.03 -27.52 -7.91
C GLN A 483 27.06 -26.08 -8.44
N ASN A 484 26.06 -25.28 -8.09
CA ASN A 484 25.90 -23.90 -8.55
C ASN A 484 26.15 -22.85 -7.46
N GLY A 485 26.47 -23.25 -6.23
CA GLY A 485 26.71 -22.31 -5.14
C GLY A 485 27.39 -22.93 -3.94
N ILE A 486 28.21 -22.15 -3.23
CA ILE A 486 28.83 -22.56 -1.97
C ILE A 486 27.97 -22.10 -0.79
N HIS A 487 27.21 -23.00 -0.18
CA HIS A 487 26.40 -22.63 0.99
C HIS A 487 26.36 -23.73 2.05
N ASN A 488 26.20 -23.31 3.30
CA ASN A 488 26.26 -24.19 4.48
C ASN A 488 24.88 -24.58 5.03
N LYS A 489 23.85 -24.43 4.21
CA LYS A 489 22.44 -24.58 4.60
C LYS A 489 21.88 -25.78 3.89
N GLY A 490 20.96 -26.51 4.49
CA GLY A 490 20.35 -27.67 3.84
C GLY A 490 19.43 -27.29 2.67
N PRO A 491 19.02 -28.27 1.84
CA PRO A 491 18.26 -28.01 0.60
C PRO A 491 16.87 -27.40 0.79
N LEU A 492 16.32 -27.38 2.01
CA LEU A 492 14.99 -26.83 2.29
C LEU A 492 14.92 -25.33 1.95
N GLU A 493 15.98 -24.58 2.26
CA GLU A 493 16.02 -23.13 2.01
C GLU A 493 16.00 -22.84 0.51
N THR A 494 16.89 -23.46 -0.25
CA THR A 494 16.93 -23.29 -1.70
C THR A 494 15.69 -23.83 -2.39
N ALA A 495 15.11 -24.95 -1.93
CA ALA A 495 13.87 -25.47 -2.48
C ALA A 495 12.68 -24.54 -2.25
N LEU A 496 12.59 -23.89 -1.08
CA LEU A 496 11.54 -22.92 -0.79
C LEU A 496 11.67 -21.69 -1.70
N TYR A 497 12.87 -21.13 -1.85
CA TYR A 497 13.10 -20.00 -2.73
C TYR A 497 12.89 -20.37 -4.23
N ASP A 498 13.36 -21.54 -4.68
CA ASP A 498 13.16 -21.98 -6.08
C ASP A 498 11.69 -22.25 -6.38
N SER A 499 10.91 -22.71 -5.39
CA SER A 499 9.47 -22.91 -5.60
C SER A 499 8.72 -21.61 -5.92
N VAL A 500 9.22 -20.43 -5.48
CA VAL A 500 8.64 -19.13 -5.84
C VAL A 500 8.75 -18.88 -7.33
N ARG A 501 9.90 -19.19 -7.92
CA ARG A 501 10.16 -19.07 -9.36
C ARG A 501 9.18 -19.88 -10.23
N LEU A 502 8.56 -20.93 -9.68
CA LEU A 502 7.59 -21.76 -10.42
C LEU A 502 6.23 -21.07 -10.62
N PHE A 503 5.90 -20.04 -9.84
CA PHE A 503 4.61 -19.36 -9.91
C PHE A 503 4.69 -17.83 -9.97
N THR A 504 5.90 -17.26 -10.06
CA THR A 504 6.14 -15.82 -10.24
C THR A 504 6.99 -15.54 -11.48
N SER A 505 6.95 -14.30 -11.95
CA SER A 505 7.93 -13.72 -12.88
C SER A 505 9.14 -13.18 -12.13
N HIS A 506 10.12 -12.64 -12.87
CA HIS A 506 11.25 -11.88 -12.31
C HIS A 506 10.74 -10.70 -11.45
N ASP A 507 9.85 -9.90 -12.03
CA ASP A 507 9.23 -8.68 -11.47
C ASP A 507 8.42 -8.95 -10.19
N SER A 508 7.88 -10.16 -10.07
CA SER A 508 7.01 -10.56 -8.97
C SER A 508 7.66 -11.54 -7.99
N TYR A 509 8.94 -11.89 -8.20
CA TYR A 509 9.65 -12.87 -7.37
C TYR A 509 9.67 -12.48 -5.90
N TRP A 510 10.04 -11.24 -5.59
CA TRP A 510 10.11 -10.76 -4.21
C TRP A 510 8.74 -10.62 -3.55
N PHE A 511 7.68 -10.37 -4.33
CA PHE A 511 6.30 -10.47 -3.83
C PHE A 511 5.93 -11.93 -3.48
N GLY A 512 6.42 -12.91 -4.25
CA GLY A 512 6.27 -14.32 -3.93
C GLY A 512 7.01 -14.73 -2.64
N ILE A 513 8.22 -14.22 -2.44
CA ILE A 513 8.96 -14.39 -1.17
C ILE A 513 8.21 -13.72 -0.02
N ALA A 514 7.74 -12.49 -0.20
CA ALA A 514 6.94 -11.77 0.79
C ALA A 514 5.67 -12.56 1.17
N PHE A 515 5.01 -13.21 0.21
CA PHE A 515 3.88 -14.09 0.48
C PHE A 515 4.26 -15.28 1.37
N TYR A 516 5.44 -15.88 1.18
CA TYR A 516 5.93 -16.92 2.09
C TYR A 516 6.29 -16.38 3.48
N VAL A 517 6.80 -15.14 3.60
CA VAL A 517 6.99 -14.49 4.91
C VAL A 517 5.66 -14.37 5.64
N LEU A 518 4.61 -13.90 4.94
CA LEU A 518 3.26 -13.80 5.51
C LEU A 518 2.71 -15.16 5.92
N THR A 519 2.97 -16.20 5.12
CA THR A 519 2.54 -17.58 5.41
C THR A 519 3.22 -18.13 6.66
N ILE A 520 4.54 -17.99 6.77
CA ILE A 520 5.31 -18.41 7.96
C ILE A 520 4.84 -17.62 9.19
N SER A 521 4.66 -16.31 9.06
CA SER A 521 4.16 -15.46 10.15
C SER A 521 2.76 -15.88 10.60
N ALA A 522 1.86 -16.20 9.67
CA ALA A 522 0.53 -16.71 9.98
C ALA A 522 0.58 -18.07 10.69
N LEU A 523 1.49 -18.97 10.29
CA LEU A 523 1.69 -20.25 10.97
C LEU A 523 2.20 -20.05 12.41
N LEU A 524 3.16 -19.15 12.62
CA LEU A 524 3.65 -18.79 13.95
C LEU A 524 2.54 -18.19 14.83
N SER A 525 1.71 -17.31 14.26
CA SER A 525 0.54 -16.74 14.92
C SER A 525 -0.49 -17.80 15.33
N LEU A 526 -0.77 -18.77 14.46
CA LEU A 526 -1.66 -19.89 14.77
C LEU A 526 -1.09 -20.75 15.90
N CYS A 527 0.23 -21.00 15.89
CA CYS A 527 0.89 -21.73 16.97
C CYS A 527 0.83 -20.95 18.30
N ALA A 528 1.06 -19.64 18.29
CA ALA A 528 0.94 -18.79 19.47
C ALA A 528 -0.49 -18.75 20.03
N ALA A 529 -1.50 -18.62 19.17
CA ALA A 529 -2.90 -18.73 19.56
C ALA A 529 -3.22 -20.11 20.15
N ALA A 530 -2.70 -21.20 19.56
CA ALA A 530 -2.85 -22.54 20.10
C ALA A 530 -2.24 -22.63 21.51
N VAL A 531 -1.01 -22.17 21.71
CA VAL A 531 -0.31 -22.15 23.01
C VAL A 531 -1.09 -21.33 24.04
N ALA A 532 -1.62 -20.16 23.66
CA ALA A 532 -2.49 -19.35 24.52
C ALA A 532 -3.76 -20.14 24.93
N ARG A 533 -4.44 -20.79 23.97
CA ARG A 533 -5.64 -21.60 24.23
C ARG A 533 -5.35 -22.79 25.14
N ILE A 534 -4.22 -23.47 24.92
CA ILE A 534 -3.75 -24.59 25.76
C ILE A 534 -3.49 -24.10 27.19
N SER A 535 -3.00 -22.87 27.34
CA SER A 535 -2.75 -22.21 28.63
C SER A 535 -4.00 -21.62 29.29
N GLY A 536 -5.20 -21.90 28.76
CA GLY A 536 -6.48 -21.49 29.35
C GLY A 536 -7.07 -20.19 28.79
N ALA A 537 -6.47 -19.57 27.77
CA ALA A 537 -6.95 -18.29 27.24
C ALA A 537 -8.32 -18.41 26.58
N SER A 538 -9.11 -17.35 26.63
CA SER A 538 -10.33 -17.22 25.81
C SER A 538 -9.99 -17.15 24.31
N LYS A 539 -10.99 -17.33 23.42
CA LYS A 539 -10.79 -17.16 21.97
C LYS A 539 -10.30 -15.75 21.61
N THR A 540 -10.71 -14.74 22.38
CA THR A 540 -10.35 -13.34 22.11
C THR A 540 -8.91 -13.05 22.51
N ILE A 541 -8.45 -13.53 23.68
CA ILE A 541 -7.04 -13.39 24.11
C ILE A 541 -6.10 -14.15 23.16
N ALA A 542 -6.50 -15.36 22.74
CA ALA A 542 -5.73 -16.13 21.76
C ALA A 542 -5.65 -15.43 20.40
N LEU A 543 -6.75 -14.80 19.95
CA LEU A 543 -6.74 -13.98 18.74
C LEU A 543 -5.81 -12.77 18.88
N SER A 544 -5.84 -12.08 20.02
CA SER A 544 -4.89 -10.98 20.28
C SER A 544 -3.44 -11.45 20.22
N ALA A 545 -3.11 -12.59 20.84
CA ALA A 545 -1.77 -13.15 20.77
C ALA A 545 -1.36 -13.50 19.32
N ALA A 546 -2.26 -14.08 18.53
CA ALA A 546 -2.02 -14.33 17.10
C ALA A 546 -1.74 -13.04 16.31
N VAL A 547 -2.55 -11.99 16.52
CA VAL A 547 -2.37 -10.70 15.84
C VAL A 547 -1.03 -10.07 16.21
N LEU A 548 -0.67 -10.07 17.50
CA LEU A 548 0.63 -9.55 17.95
C LEU A 548 1.81 -10.28 17.33
N VAL A 549 1.76 -11.62 17.33
CA VAL A 549 2.81 -12.44 16.70
C VAL A 549 2.86 -12.21 15.20
N PHE A 550 1.71 -12.02 14.54
CA PHE A 550 1.66 -11.76 13.11
C PHE A 550 2.39 -10.45 12.81
N LEU A 551 1.96 -9.36 13.45
CA LEU A 551 2.56 -8.03 13.28
C LEU A 551 4.06 -8.03 13.63
N HIS A 552 4.46 -8.77 14.67
CA HIS A 552 5.86 -8.89 15.09
C HIS A 552 6.74 -9.49 13.99
N PHE A 553 6.33 -10.62 13.39
CA PHE A 553 7.12 -11.30 12.36
C PHE A 553 6.95 -10.72 10.95
N THR A 554 5.97 -9.84 10.72
CA THR A 554 5.77 -9.17 9.42
C THR A 554 6.40 -7.78 9.35
N ILE A 555 6.08 -6.87 10.29
CA ILE A 555 6.30 -5.42 10.13
C ILE A 555 6.96 -4.73 11.34
N SER A 556 7.42 -5.48 12.35
CA SER A 556 8.18 -4.91 13.47
C SER A 556 9.57 -4.45 13.03
N SER A 557 10.24 -3.62 13.85
CA SER A 557 11.63 -3.21 13.61
C SER A 557 12.68 -4.30 13.85
N SER A 558 12.29 -5.55 14.16
CA SER A 558 13.26 -6.64 14.32
C SER A 558 13.79 -7.13 12.97
N ASP A 559 15.11 -7.27 12.81
CA ASP A 559 15.74 -7.59 11.52
C ASP A 559 15.39 -8.96 10.92
N TYR A 560 14.82 -9.86 11.73
CA TYR A 560 14.28 -11.13 11.24
C TYR A 560 12.79 -11.09 10.88
N ALA A 561 12.12 -9.96 11.08
CA ALA A 561 10.75 -9.73 10.67
C ALA A 561 10.71 -9.27 9.21
N GLY A 562 9.74 -9.73 8.43
CA GLY A 562 9.65 -9.37 7.01
C GLY A 562 10.67 -10.06 6.11
N VAL A 563 11.36 -11.10 6.59
CA VAL A 563 12.41 -11.83 5.84
C VAL A 563 12.29 -13.34 6.11
N ILE A 564 12.77 -14.18 5.19
CA ILE A 564 12.83 -15.64 5.36
C ILE A 564 14.27 -16.14 5.41
N TYR A 565 14.91 -16.04 6.56
CA TYR A 565 16.15 -16.77 6.78
C TYR A 565 15.88 -18.27 7.00
N SER A 566 16.86 -19.12 6.74
CA SER A 566 16.87 -20.52 7.20
C SER A 566 16.43 -20.67 8.67
N ARG A 567 16.81 -19.73 9.56
CA ARG A 567 16.38 -19.74 10.97
C ARG A 567 14.89 -19.45 11.17
N ASN A 568 14.28 -18.60 10.34
CA ASN A 568 12.82 -18.40 10.37
C ASN A 568 12.12 -19.71 10.00
N MET A 569 12.62 -20.43 8.98
CA MET A 569 12.08 -21.72 8.55
C MET A 569 12.22 -22.79 9.65
N THR A 570 13.42 -22.96 10.20
CA THR A 570 13.67 -23.99 11.24
C THR A 570 12.91 -23.70 12.53
N THR A 571 12.86 -22.43 12.95
CA THR A 571 12.13 -22.05 14.17
C THR A 571 10.61 -22.18 13.97
N CYS A 572 10.08 -21.93 12.77
CA CYS A 572 8.69 -22.23 12.44
C CYS A 572 8.40 -23.74 12.48
N ALA A 573 9.30 -24.58 11.96
CA ALA A 573 9.18 -26.03 12.06
C ALA A 573 9.12 -26.50 13.53
N LEU A 574 10.00 -25.98 14.38
CA LEU A 574 9.98 -26.23 15.83
C LEU A 574 8.67 -25.75 16.50
N ALA A 575 8.17 -24.58 16.11
CA ALA A 575 6.93 -24.00 16.63
C ALA A 575 5.70 -24.89 16.32
N ILE A 576 5.63 -25.41 15.10
CA ILE A 576 4.56 -26.33 14.68
C ILE A 576 4.62 -27.60 15.52
N VAL A 577 5.79 -28.24 15.65
CA VAL A 577 5.94 -29.43 16.49
C VAL A 577 5.55 -29.12 17.93
N PHE A 578 6.02 -28.00 18.50
CA PHE A 578 5.69 -27.58 19.85
C PHE A 578 4.18 -27.44 20.07
N ALA A 579 3.46 -26.77 19.16
CA ALA A 579 2.00 -26.63 19.26
C ALA A 579 1.27 -27.98 19.13
N VAL A 580 1.75 -28.85 18.24
CA VAL A 580 1.17 -30.18 17.99
C VAL A 580 1.32 -31.13 19.19
N ILE A 581 2.42 -31.06 19.96
CA ILE A 581 2.59 -31.84 21.20
C ILE A 581 1.37 -31.66 22.11
N TRP A 582 0.85 -30.44 22.19
CA TRP A 582 -0.21 -30.07 23.12
C TRP A 582 -1.61 -30.09 22.51
N TRP A 583 -1.75 -30.22 21.19
CA TRP A 583 -3.05 -30.20 20.51
C TRP A 583 -3.78 -31.55 20.62
N PRO A 584 -4.89 -31.67 21.40
CA PRO A 584 -5.54 -32.97 21.64
C PRO A 584 -6.04 -33.69 20.38
N ARG A 585 -6.50 -32.95 19.35
CA ARG A 585 -7.02 -33.55 18.11
C ARG A 585 -5.96 -34.28 17.28
N ALA A 586 -4.69 -33.91 17.42
CA ALA A 586 -3.60 -34.62 16.74
C ALA A 586 -3.41 -36.04 17.32
N TRP A 587 -3.86 -36.27 18.56
CA TRP A 587 -3.68 -37.51 19.30
C TRP A 587 -4.98 -38.31 19.50
N SER A 588 -6.06 -37.96 18.79
CA SER A 588 -7.41 -38.45 19.07
C SER A 588 -7.71 -39.86 18.55
N SER A 589 -6.84 -40.43 17.70
CA SER A 589 -7.02 -41.77 17.13
C SER A 589 -5.68 -42.43 16.91
N ILE A 590 -5.62 -43.76 16.96
CA ILE A 590 -4.38 -44.54 16.79
C ILE A 590 -3.64 -44.14 15.51
N ARG A 591 -4.36 -44.08 14.38
CA ARG A 591 -3.77 -43.70 13.08
C ARG A 591 -3.19 -42.29 13.12
N ARG A 592 -3.95 -41.29 13.61
CA ARG A 592 -3.45 -39.90 13.71
C ARG A 592 -2.25 -39.81 14.63
N SER A 593 -2.29 -40.41 15.81
CA SER A 593 -1.19 -40.37 16.77
C SER A 593 0.11 -40.94 16.19
N ARG A 594 0.05 -42.07 15.48
CA ARG A 594 1.23 -42.67 14.82
C ARG A 594 1.82 -41.74 13.76
N TRP A 595 0.97 -41.21 12.87
CA TRP A 595 1.40 -40.28 11.81
C TRP A 595 1.93 -38.96 12.37
N THR A 596 1.25 -38.37 13.35
CA THR A 596 1.69 -37.14 14.04
C THR A 596 3.04 -37.33 14.71
N TYR A 597 3.27 -38.49 15.33
CA TYR A 597 4.54 -38.79 15.99
C TYR A 597 5.69 -38.88 14.98
N VAL A 598 5.53 -39.66 13.90
CA VAL A 598 6.54 -39.78 12.83
C VAL A 598 6.77 -38.44 12.13
N ALA A 599 5.71 -37.77 11.71
CA ALA A 599 5.78 -36.48 11.01
C ALA A 599 6.48 -35.40 11.84
N SER A 600 6.29 -35.40 13.16
CA SER A 600 6.99 -34.46 14.06
C SER A 600 8.51 -34.69 14.04
N PHE A 601 8.97 -35.95 14.12
CA PHE A 601 10.41 -36.25 14.09
C PHE A 601 11.03 -36.06 12.70
N VAL A 602 10.27 -36.27 11.63
CA VAL A 602 10.68 -35.89 10.27
C VAL A 602 10.85 -34.37 10.17
N LEU A 603 9.88 -33.58 10.65
CA LEU A 603 9.96 -32.13 10.63
C LEU A 603 11.14 -31.58 11.47
N LEU A 604 11.41 -32.18 12.63
CA LEU A 604 12.62 -31.88 13.43
C LEU A 604 13.89 -32.24 12.67
N GLY A 605 13.91 -33.36 11.96
CA GLY A 605 15.04 -33.79 11.12
C GLY A 605 15.34 -32.82 9.98
N PHE A 606 14.30 -32.33 9.29
CA PHE A 606 14.45 -31.30 8.25
C PHE A 606 14.97 -29.98 8.83
N ALA A 607 14.51 -29.57 10.02
CA ALA A 607 15.02 -28.38 10.68
C ALA A 607 16.53 -28.48 10.95
N VAL A 608 17.00 -29.61 11.46
CA VAL A 608 18.44 -29.86 11.71
C VAL A 608 19.25 -30.03 10.43
N GLN A 609 18.70 -30.67 9.40
CA GLN A 609 19.36 -30.79 8.11
C GLN A 609 19.55 -29.41 7.44
N THR A 610 18.58 -28.51 7.61
CA THR A 610 18.63 -27.13 7.10
C THR A 610 19.66 -26.31 7.85
N LEU A 611 19.70 -26.43 9.19
CA LEU A 611 20.64 -25.71 10.03
C LEU A 611 21.10 -26.61 11.18
N LEU A 612 22.35 -27.09 11.10
CA LEU A 612 22.88 -28.11 11.99
C LEU A 612 22.79 -27.72 13.48
N THR A 613 23.02 -26.44 13.79
CA THR A 613 22.99 -25.94 15.17
C THR A 613 21.58 -25.93 15.78
N THR A 614 20.51 -26.06 14.98
CA THR A 614 19.14 -26.25 15.48
C THR A 614 18.97 -27.59 16.23
N LEU A 615 19.96 -28.49 16.16
CA LEU A 615 19.98 -29.74 16.93
C LEU A 615 19.71 -29.54 18.43
N PHE A 616 20.20 -28.46 19.04
CA PHE A 616 19.99 -28.18 20.46
C PHE A 616 18.51 -27.95 20.78
N ALA A 617 17.86 -27.05 20.04
CA ALA A 617 16.44 -26.77 20.19
C ALA A 617 15.57 -27.96 19.79
N ALA A 618 15.91 -28.67 18.71
CA ALA A 618 15.21 -29.87 18.26
C ALA A 618 15.24 -31.00 19.31
N THR A 619 16.36 -31.14 20.03
CA THR A 619 16.50 -32.12 21.12
C THR A 619 15.57 -31.79 22.29
N VAL A 620 15.43 -30.50 22.65
CA VAL A 620 14.51 -30.06 23.71
C VAL A 620 13.05 -30.33 23.31
N VAL A 621 12.66 -29.91 22.10
CA VAL A 621 11.27 -30.08 21.62
C VAL A 621 10.94 -31.56 21.40
N GLY A 622 11.85 -32.34 20.81
CA GLY A 622 11.72 -33.78 20.64
C GLY A 622 11.67 -34.54 21.97
N GLY A 623 12.49 -34.13 22.95
CA GLY A 623 12.47 -34.66 24.31
C GLY A 623 11.13 -34.40 25.00
N ALA A 624 10.58 -33.18 24.89
CA ALA A 624 9.25 -32.85 25.40
C ALA A 624 8.15 -33.70 24.75
N LEU A 625 8.23 -33.93 23.43
CA LEU A 625 7.33 -34.81 22.69
C LEU A 625 7.39 -36.25 23.21
N ILE A 626 8.58 -36.81 23.42
CA ILE A 626 8.75 -38.17 23.98
C ILE A 626 8.18 -38.23 25.39
N ILE A 627 8.60 -37.32 26.28
CA ILE A 627 8.20 -37.32 27.70
C ILE A 627 6.67 -37.24 27.84
N HIS A 628 6.00 -36.43 27.01
CA HIS A 628 4.57 -36.20 27.14
C HIS A 628 3.70 -37.19 26.33
N ARG A 629 4.15 -37.62 25.14
CA ARG A 629 3.32 -38.37 24.18
C ARG A 629 3.79 -39.80 23.89
N ARG A 630 4.80 -40.32 24.60
CA ARG A 630 5.30 -41.69 24.41
C ARG A 630 4.19 -42.74 24.37
N GLN A 631 3.30 -42.76 25.37
CA GLN A 631 2.20 -43.73 25.44
C GLN A 631 1.09 -43.44 24.44
N ALA A 632 0.82 -42.16 24.14
CA ALA A 632 -0.22 -41.75 23.20
C ALA A 632 0.10 -42.08 21.73
N SER A 633 1.37 -42.36 21.42
CA SER A 633 1.82 -42.71 20.06
C SER A 633 1.27 -44.05 19.55
N ASN A 634 0.89 -44.97 20.44
CA ASN A 634 0.46 -46.34 20.10
C ASN A 634 1.47 -47.11 19.23
N LEU A 635 2.77 -46.82 19.39
CA LEU A 635 3.89 -47.55 18.79
C LEU A 635 4.52 -48.47 19.84
N GLU A 636 4.96 -49.66 19.43
CA GLU A 636 5.64 -50.60 20.33
C GLU A 636 7.01 -50.07 20.78
N ARG A 637 7.75 -49.46 19.85
CA ARG A 637 9.09 -48.91 20.08
C ARG A 637 9.17 -47.41 19.70
N PRO A 638 8.47 -46.52 20.43
CA PRO A 638 8.34 -45.12 20.04
C PRO A 638 9.69 -44.38 19.97
N ILE A 639 10.61 -44.66 20.90
CA ILE A 639 11.94 -44.04 20.90
C ILE A 639 12.75 -44.45 19.67
N PHE A 640 12.71 -45.74 19.31
CA PHE A 640 13.40 -46.21 18.11
C PHE A 640 12.82 -45.58 16.84
N VAL A 641 11.49 -45.51 16.73
CA VAL A 641 10.82 -44.85 15.60
C VAL A 641 11.17 -43.37 15.52
N ALA A 642 11.25 -42.67 16.66
CA ALA A 642 11.68 -41.28 16.73
C ALA A 642 13.10 -41.09 16.19
N LEU A 643 14.07 -41.86 16.72
CA LEU A 643 15.47 -41.80 16.29
C LEU A 643 15.64 -42.19 14.82
N ALA A 644 14.96 -43.24 14.37
CA ALA A 644 14.99 -43.67 12.97
C ALA A 644 14.41 -42.61 12.04
N SER A 645 13.25 -42.03 12.36
CA SER A 645 12.61 -41.00 11.52
C SER A 645 13.47 -39.72 11.44
N PHE A 646 13.96 -39.26 12.59
CA PHE A 646 14.84 -38.09 12.69
C PHE A 646 16.17 -38.31 11.95
N GLY A 647 16.85 -39.43 12.24
CA GLY A 647 18.14 -39.77 11.64
C GLY A 647 18.03 -39.99 10.13
N THR A 648 17.02 -40.74 9.67
CA THR A 648 16.77 -40.96 8.23
C THR A 648 16.57 -39.63 7.52
N THR A 649 15.81 -38.70 8.12
CA THR A 649 15.58 -37.38 7.52
C THR A 649 16.88 -36.61 7.35
N ILE A 650 17.76 -36.58 8.36
CA ILE A 650 19.04 -35.86 8.28
C ILE A 650 19.93 -36.41 7.16
N ILE A 651 20.02 -37.73 7.02
CA ILE A 651 20.88 -38.38 6.02
C ILE A 651 20.32 -38.32 4.59
N THR A 652 19.04 -37.95 4.39
CA THR A 652 18.42 -37.95 3.05
C THR A 652 19.17 -37.09 2.05
N ALA A 653 19.56 -35.85 2.40
CA ALA A 653 20.29 -34.97 1.49
C ALA A 653 21.69 -35.52 1.16
N PRO A 654 22.57 -35.82 2.14
CA PRO A 654 23.87 -36.44 1.85
C PRO A 654 23.74 -37.70 0.98
N PHE A 655 22.78 -38.57 1.26
CA PHE A 655 22.55 -39.79 0.50
C PHE A 655 22.11 -39.51 -0.94
N TRP A 656 21.23 -38.53 -1.14
CA TRP A 656 20.80 -38.13 -2.48
C TRP A 656 21.95 -37.55 -3.32
N TYR A 657 22.79 -36.68 -2.74
CA TYR A 657 23.97 -36.13 -3.43
C TYR A 657 25.04 -37.21 -3.68
N PHE A 658 25.17 -38.20 -2.80
CA PHE A 658 26.00 -39.37 -3.02
C PHE A 658 25.54 -40.19 -4.23
N LEU A 659 24.26 -40.54 -4.30
CA LEU A 659 23.70 -41.28 -5.44
C LEU A 659 23.83 -40.52 -6.77
N ARG A 660 23.85 -39.18 -6.73
CA ARG A 660 24.01 -38.32 -7.91
C ARG A 660 25.47 -38.07 -8.32
N GLY A 661 26.44 -38.51 -7.52
CA GLY A 661 27.87 -38.28 -7.79
C GLY A 661 28.36 -36.86 -7.51
N SER A 662 27.57 -36.03 -6.81
CA SER A 662 27.89 -34.63 -6.47
C SER A 662 28.07 -34.41 -4.96
N ILE A 663 28.48 -35.46 -4.25
CA ILE A 663 28.72 -35.44 -2.81
C ILE A 663 29.87 -34.50 -2.41
N ASN A 664 30.87 -34.32 -3.29
CA ASN A 664 32.01 -33.48 -2.99
C ASN A 664 31.59 -32.01 -2.87
N GLU A 665 30.78 -31.53 -3.81
CA GLU A 665 30.20 -30.19 -3.82
C GLU A 665 29.30 -29.98 -2.60
N PHE A 666 28.37 -30.93 -2.35
CA PHE A 666 27.47 -30.88 -1.20
C PHE A 666 28.23 -30.85 0.12
N TRP A 667 29.17 -31.78 0.33
CA TRP A 667 29.92 -31.90 1.58
C TRP A 667 30.85 -30.70 1.81
N SER A 668 31.44 -30.16 0.74
CA SER A 668 32.31 -28.98 0.81
C SER A 668 31.53 -27.75 1.28
N GLY A 669 30.33 -27.51 0.75
CA GLY A 669 29.46 -26.42 1.20
C GLY A 669 28.84 -26.68 2.58
N TRP A 670 28.11 -27.79 2.72
CA TRP A 670 27.29 -28.07 3.90
C TRP A 670 28.10 -28.37 5.16
N TRP A 671 29.20 -29.13 5.05
CA TRP A 671 30.00 -29.57 6.21
C TRP A 671 31.35 -28.84 6.32
N THR A 672 32.18 -28.89 5.28
CA THR A 672 33.55 -28.35 5.33
C THR A 672 33.56 -26.85 5.58
N TYR A 673 32.79 -26.08 4.80
CA TYR A 673 32.70 -24.63 4.98
C TYR A 673 32.05 -24.24 6.31
N ALA A 674 31.05 -24.99 6.79
CA ALA A 674 30.51 -24.80 8.14
C ALA A 674 31.59 -24.97 9.23
N GLY A 675 32.48 -25.96 9.06
CA GLY A 675 33.66 -26.14 9.91
C GLY A 675 34.63 -24.96 9.86
N PHE A 676 34.91 -24.42 8.66
CA PHE A 676 35.76 -23.23 8.51
C PHE A 676 35.19 -22.01 9.22
N MET A 677 33.87 -21.80 9.17
CA MET A 677 33.24 -20.68 9.88
C MET A 677 33.34 -20.81 11.40
N SER A 678 33.33 -22.04 11.93
CA SER A 678 33.52 -22.28 13.37
C SER A 678 34.98 -22.09 13.80
N ALA A 679 35.93 -22.64 13.02
CA ALA A 679 37.36 -22.55 13.33
C ALA A 679 37.97 -21.16 13.03
N GLY A 680 37.38 -20.43 12.08
CA GLY A 680 37.88 -19.19 11.48
C GLY A 680 38.14 -18.04 12.44
N THR A 681 37.37 -17.99 13.53
CA THR A 681 37.43 -16.92 14.52
C THR A 681 38.58 -17.08 15.52
N GLY A 682 39.12 -18.30 15.69
CA GLY A 682 40.17 -18.61 16.65
C GLY A 682 39.80 -18.36 18.11
N ARG A 683 38.52 -18.19 18.45
CA ARG A 683 38.07 -17.88 19.81
C ARG A 683 37.93 -19.16 20.65
N SER A 684 38.41 -19.13 21.88
CA SER A 684 38.12 -20.16 22.88
C SER A 684 36.63 -20.16 23.26
N LEU A 685 36.11 -21.29 23.76
CA LEU A 685 34.72 -21.40 24.20
C LEU A 685 34.36 -20.33 25.25
N MET A 686 35.27 -20.02 26.19
CA MET A 686 35.04 -18.99 27.21
C MET A 686 34.89 -17.60 26.60
N ASN A 687 35.73 -17.26 25.62
CA ASN A 687 35.64 -15.98 24.90
C ASN A 687 34.35 -15.91 24.07
N GLN A 688 33.88 -17.02 23.52
CA GLN A 688 32.60 -17.10 22.80
C GLN A 688 31.41 -16.88 23.74
N ILE A 689 31.42 -17.49 24.93
CA ILE A 689 30.39 -17.26 25.95
C ILE A 689 30.38 -15.79 26.39
N GLY A 690 31.56 -15.20 26.64
CA GLY A 690 31.69 -13.79 27.01
C GLY A 690 31.15 -12.84 25.93
N LEU A 691 31.48 -13.10 24.66
CA LEU A 691 30.93 -12.33 23.55
C LEU A 691 29.42 -12.55 23.41
N GLY A 692 28.94 -13.79 23.44
CA GLY A 692 27.52 -14.09 23.34
C GLY A 692 26.69 -13.48 24.46
N TRP A 693 27.26 -13.32 25.66
CA TRP A 693 26.65 -12.55 26.73
C TRP A 693 26.60 -11.05 26.43
N LYS A 694 27.71 -10.46 25.95
CA LYS A 694 27.76 -9.05 25.55
C LYS A 694 26.74 -8.72 24.47
N GLU A 695 26.67 -9.53 23.42
CA GLU A 695 25.74 -9.35 22.30
C GLU A 695 24.29 -9.61 22.73
N PHE A 696 24.05 -10.58 23.62
CA PHE A 696 22.72 -10.79 24.22
C PHE A 696 22.27 -9.56 25.00
N VAL A 697 23.14 -9.00 25.85
CA VAL A 697 22.82 -7.78 26.62
C VAL A 697 22.55 -6.61 25.68
N GLY A 698 23.41 -6.38 24.66
CA GLY A 698 23.20 -5.33 23.67
C GLY A 698 21.85 -5.46 22.95
N TYR A 699 21.52 -6.65 22.45
CA TYR A 699 20.26 -6.89 21.75
C TYR A 699 19.01 -6.59 22.59
N TYR A 700 19.03 -6.95 23.89
CA TYR A 700 17.90 -6.73 24.79
C TYR A 700 17.88 -5.35 25.45
N GLN A 701 18.98 -4.60 25.45
CA GLN A 701 19.00 -3.18 25.86
C GLN A 701 18.08 -2.33 24.96
N ASP A 702 18.06 -2.61 23.65
CA ASP A 702 17.17 -1.94 22.70
C ASP A 702 15.73 -2.46 22.77
N ARG A 703 15.50 -3.59 23.46
CA ARG A 703 14.21 -4.32 23.50
C ARG A 703 13.84 -4.75 24.92
N PRO A 704 13.77 -3.82 25.90
CA PRO A 704 13.64 -4.16 27.31
C PRO A 704 12.32 -4.89 27.62
N ILE A 705 11.25 -4.62 26.86
CA ILE A 705 9.95 -5.29 27.02
C ILE A 705 10.07 -6.81 26.83
N MET A 706 10.83 -7.28 25.83
CA MET A 706 11.01 -8.72 25.59
C MET A 706 11.74 -9.39 26.75
N LEU A 707 12.76 -8.72 27.31
CA LEU A 707 13.49 -9.23 28.46
C LEU A 707 12.62 -9.30 29.72
N VAL A 708 11.81 -8.25 29.96
CA VAL A 708 10.81 -8.23 31.05
C VAL A 708 9.80 -9.36 30.91
N LEU A 709 9.33 -9.66 29.69
CA LEU A 709 8.43 -10.79 29.44
C LEU A 709 9.07 -12.13 29.80
N ILE A 710 10.34 -12.34 29.45
CA ILE A 710 11.07 -13.58 29.78
C ILE A 710 11.23 -13.72 31.30
N PHE A 711 11.66 -12.65 31.99
CA PHE A 711 11.78 -12.67 33.45
C PHE A 711 10.43 -12.85 34.15
N ALA A 712 9.38 -12.17 33.70
CA ALA A 712 8.02 -12.34 34.21
C ALA A 712 7.53 -13.78 34.01
N PHE A 713 7.83 -14.41 32.88
CA PHE A 713 7.49 -15.81 32.63
C PHE A 713 8.25 -16.75 33.58
N ALA A 714 9.56 -16.56 33.74
CA ALA A 714 10.35 -17.37 34.68
C ALA A 714 9.87 -17.20 36.13
N PHE A 715 9.61 -15.96 36.56
CA PHE A 715 9.13 -15.63 37.89
C PHE A 715 7.74 -16.22 38.16
N THR A 716 6.78 -16.04 37.24
CA THR A 716 5.43 -16.62 37.37
C THR A 716 5.45 -18.15 37.34
N THR A 717 6.35 -18.75 36.57
CA THR A 717 6.57 -20.20 36.55
C THR A 717 7.08 -20.70 37.90
N TRP A 718 8.05 -20.01 38.49
CA TRP A 718 8.59 -20.34 39.80
C TRP A 718 7.53 -20.21 40.91
N LEU A 719 6.82 -19.08 40.95
CA LEU A 719 5.76 -18.83 41.94
C LEU A 719 4.65 -19.89 41.90
N ASN A 720 4.22 -20.31 40.71
CA ASN A 720 3.11 -21.23 40.52
C ASN A 720 3.54 -22.70 40.35
N TRP A 721 4.82 -23.02 40.57
CA TRP A 721 5.37 -24.34 40.23
C TRP A 721 4.61 -25.51 40.88
N LYS A 722 4.27 -25.34 42.18
CA LYS A 722 3.56 -26.36 42.95
C LYS A 722 2.12 -26.56 42.48
N SER A 723 1.45 -25.53 41.97
CA SER A 723 0.07 -25.59 41.51
C SER A 723 -0.08 -26.13 40.08
N PHE A 724 0.99 -26.14 39.29
CA PHE A 724 0.96 -26.64 37.91
C PHE A 724 0.75 -28.15 37.80
N ALA A 725 -0.13 -28.54 36.87
CA ALA A 725 -0.27 -29.93 36.44
C ALA A 725 1.01 -30.40 35.71
N LYS A 726 1.23 -31.73 35.64
CA LYS A 726 2.41 -32.33 35.00
C LYS A 726 2.65 -31.79 33.58
N PHE A 727 1.59 -31.62 32.78
CA PHE A 727 1.73 -31.11 31.41
C PHE A 727 2.16 -29.64 31.36
N GLN A 728 1.66 -28.79 32.27
CA GLN A 728 2.06 -27.38 32.38
C GLN A 728 3.53 -27.26 32.78
N ARG A 729 3.98 -28.08 33.75
CA ARG A 729 5.40 -28.13 34.13
C ARG A 729 6.28 -28.50 32.93
N VAL A 730 5.93 -29.55 32.18
CA VAL A 730 6.70 -29.94 30.99
C VAL A 730 6.73 -28.83 29.94
N MET A 731 5.60 -28.18 29.66
CA MET A 731 5.51 -27.07 28.70
C MET A 731 6.40 -25.88 29.12
N HIS A 732 6.36 -25.48 30.38
CA HIS A 732 7.15 -24.34 30.89
C HIS A 732 8.65 -24.64 30.89
N ILE A 733 9.06 -25.84 31.33
CA ILE A 733 10.46 -26.28 31.24
C ILE A 733 10.91 -26.29 29.77
N ALA A 734 10.10 -26.85 28.88
CA ALA A 734 10.44 -26.94 27.46
C ALA A 734 10.62 -25.56 26.83
N LEU A 735 9.81 -24.55 27.17
CA LEU A 735 10.00 -23.17 26.69
C LEU A 735 11.29 -22.53 27.22
N LEU A 736 11.60 -22.69 28.51
CA LEU A 736 12.83 -22.15 29.11
C LEU A 736 14.08 -22.84 28.52
N LEU A 737 14.04 -24.16 28.36
CA LEU A 737 15.14 -24.91 27.75
C LEU A 737 15.26 -24.61 26.26
N TRP A 738 14.16 -24.41 25.53
CA TRP A 738 14.20 -24.01 24.12
C TRP A 738 14.84 -22.62 23.99
N PHE A 739 14.42 -21.65 24.80
CA PHE A 739 15.07 -20.33 24.84
C PHE A 739 16.57 -20.43 25.15
N GLY A 740 16.95 -21.18 26.20
CA GLY A 740 18.37 -21.35 26.57
C GLY A 740 19.19 -22.06 25.49
N THR A 741 18.64 -23.08 24.84
CA THR A 741 19.32 -23.78 23.74
C THR A 741 19.39 -22.95 22.46
N GLY A 742 18.43 -22.07 22.19
CA GLY A 742 18.53 -21.07 21.14
C GLY A 742 19.67 -20.06 21.39
N TRP A 743 19.94 -19.73 22.65
CA TRP A 743 21.09 -18.87 23.00
C TRP A 743 22.42 -19.63 22.83
N ILE A 744 22.47 -20.90 23.24
CA ILE A 744 23.61 -21.79 22.97
C ILE A 744 23.86 -21.93 21.47
N GLU A 745 22.81 -22.02 20.66
CA GLU A 745 22.89 -22.05 19.20
C GLU A 745 23.59 -20.81 18.64
N LEU A 746 23.29 -19.60 19.15
CA LEU A 746 23.97 -18.36 18.75
C LEU A 746 25.46 -18.37 19.12
N ILE A 747 25.78 -18.83 20.33
CA ILE A 747 27.16 -18.90 20.83
C ILE A 747 28.00 -19.87 20.00
N LEU A 748 27.53 -21.11 19.87
CA LEU A 748 28.27 -22.17 19.17
C LEU A 748 28.30 -21.97 17.66
N GLY A 749 27.26 -21.34 17.10
CA GLY A 749 27.23 -20.89 15.72
C GLY A 749 28.12 -19.66 15.46
N GLN A 750 28.51 -18.92 16.51
CA GLN A 750 29.25 -17.67 16.45
C GLN A 750 28.58 -16.61 15.56
N ARG A 751 27.25 -16.50 15.66
CA ARG A 751 26.41 -15.62 14.83
C ARG A 751 25.65 -14.65 15.71
N TYR A 752 26.03 -13.37 15.66
CA TYR A 752 25.55 -12.35 16.59
C TYR A 752 24.87 -11.14 15.95
N SER A 753 24.84 -11.03 14.62
CA SER A 753 23.93 -10.07 13.96
C SER A 753 22.49 -10.26 14.45
N SER A 754 21.78 -9.16 14.60
CA SER A 754 20.44 -9.07 15.17
C SER A 754 19.39 -9.96 14.49
N HIS A 755 19.50 -10.24 13.18
CA HIS A 755 18.60 -11.18 12.48
C HIS A 755 18.72 -12.63 12.96
N TYR A 756 19.86 -13.02 13.54
CA TYR A 756 20.04 -14.36 14.10
C TYR A 756 19.23 -14.59 15.38
N PHE A 757 18.82 -13.53 16.08
CA PHE A 757 18.00 -13.62 17.30
C PHE A 757 16.57 -14.14 17.06
N SER A 758 16.19 -14.41 15.81
CA SER A 758 14.94 -15.13 15.46
C SER A 758 14.75 -16.45 16.23
N VAL A 759 15.85 -17.18 16.51
CA VAL A 759 15.82 -18.44 17.28
C VAL A 759 15.37 -18.26 18.73
N LEU A 760 15.52 -17.05 19.28
CA LEU A 760 15.04 -16.66 20.62
C LEU A 760 13.66 -16.03 20.57
N ALA A 761 13.26 -15.44 19.44
CA ALA A 761 12.02 -14.70 19.30
C ALA A 761 10.78 -15.58 19.49
N VAL A 762 10.74 -16.74 18.83
CA VAL A 762 9.59 -17.66 18.89
C VAL A 762 9.31 -18.19 20.30
N PRO A 763 10.27 -18.77 21.04
CA PRO A 763 10.01 -19.19 22.41
C PRO A 763 9.60 -18.01 23.31
N SER A 764 10.16 -16.80 23.08
CA SER A 764 9.78 -15.58 23.82
C SER A 764 8.33 -15.16 23.58
N VAL A 765 7.85 -15.18 22.32
CA VAL A 765 6.44 -14.85 22.05
C VAL A 765 5.47 -15.91 22.57
N PHE A 766 5.89 -17.19 22.64
CA PHE A 766 5.10 -18.23 23.30
C PHE A 766 5.02 -17.99 24.80
N MET A 767 6.12 -17.62 25.47
CA MET A 767 6.10 -17.20 26.87
C MET A 767 5.16 -16.00 27.08
N GLY A 768 5.22 -15.00 26.20
CA GLY A 768 4.29 -13.87 26.20
C GLY A 768 2.82 -14.28 26.03
N ALA A 769 2.53 -15.23 25.13
CA ALA A 769 1.19 -15.77 24.95
C ALA A 769 0.66 -16.51 26.20
N VAL A 770 1.53 -17.22 26.93
CA VAL A 770 1.18 -17.83 28.22
C VAL A 770 0.90 -16.76 29.27
N LEU A 771 1.76 -15.74 29.39
CA LEU A 771 1.55 -14.63 30.34
C LEU A 771 0.26 -13.86 30.06
N MET A 772 -0.05 -13.58 28.80
CA MET A 772 -1.31 -12.96 28.40
C MET A 772 -2.52 -13.82 28.82
N SER A 773 -2.41 -15.15 28.69
CA SER A 773 -3.44 -16.08 29.16
C SER A 773 -3.66 -15.95 30.68
N GLN A 774 -2.57 -15.99 31.45
CA GLN A 774 -2.61 -15.88 32.91
C GLN A 774 -3.22 -14.55 33.36
N LEU A 775 -2.79 -13.43 32.77
CA LEU A 775 -3.34 -12.10 33.06
C LEU A 775 -4.84 -12.02 32.74
N GLY A 776 -5.25 -12.57 31.59
CA GLY A 776 -6.65 -12.61 31.20
C GLY A 776 -7.53 -13.42 32.16
N LEU A 777 -7.02 -14.53 32.71
CA LEU A 777 -7.71 -15.33 33.72
C LEU A 777 -7.89 -14.56 35.04
N VAL A 778 -6.85 -13.82 35.48
CA VAL A 778 -6.91 -12.97 36.68
C VAL A 778 -7.96 -11.86 36.53
N ILE A 779 -7.95 -11.15 35.40
CA ILE A 779 -8.94 -10.09 35.11
C ILE A 779 -10.36 -10.66 35.07
N ALA A 780 -10.54 -11.85 34.49
CA ALA A 780 -11.84 -12.52 34.42
C ALA A 780 -12.35 -12.94 35.80
N HIS A 781 -11.49 -13.48 36.68
CA HIS A 781 -11.86 -13.85 38.06
C HIS A 781 -12.27 -12.64 38.88
N ARG A 782 -11.51 -11.53 38.82
CA ARG A 782 -11.79 -10.31 39.59
C ARG A 782 -13.15 -9.67 39.26
N LYS A 783 -13.64 -9.85 38.02
CA LYS A 783 -14.98 -9.36 37.60
C LYS A 783 -16.12 -10.29 37.99
N LYS A 784 -15.87 -11.60 38.09
CA LYS A 784 -16.85 -12.56 38.58
C LYS A 784 -17.21 -12.28 40.05
N ASP A 785 -16.21 -11.89 40.84
CA ASP A 785 -16.39 -11.51 42.25
C ASP A 785 -17.09 -10.14 42.42
N GLN A 786 -17.16 -9.32 41.36
CA GLN A 786 -17.80 -7.98 41.37
C GLN A 786 -19.21 -7.96 40.75
N GLY A 787 -19.80 -9.10 40.38
CA GLY A 787 -21.21 -9.19 39.93
C GLY A 787 -21.54 -8.46 38.61
N SER A 788 -20.56 -8.02 37.83
CA SER A 788 -20.79 -7.25 36.59
C SER A 788 -21.17 -8.15 35.40
N LEU A 789 -22.40 -8.00 34.90
CA LEU A 789 -22.97 -8.72 33.74
C LEU A 789 -22.46 -8.25 32.37
N ASP A 790 -21.54 -7.28 32.28
CA ASP A 790 -21.13 -6.63 31.02
C ASP A 790 -20.01 -7.40 30.27
N HIS A 791 -20.11 -8.72 30.21
CA HIS A 791 -19.10 -9.61 29.61
C HIS A 791 -19.00 -9.54 28.08
N GLU A 792 -20.01 -9.00 27.38
CA GLU A 792 -20.03 -8.99 25.90
C GLU A 792 -19.28 -7.80 25.27
N LYS A 793 -19.30 -6.61 25.87
CA LYS A 793 -18.70 -5.40 25.26
C LYS A 793 -17.17 -5.39 25.36
N VAL A 794 -16.61 -5.96 26.43
CA VAL A 794 -15.15 -6.06 26.66
C VAL A 794 -14.49 -7.11 25.76
N ARG A 795 -15.24 -8.11 25.27
CA ARG A 795 -14.71 -9.19 24.40
C ARG A 795 -14.12 -8.68 23.09
N TYR A 796 -14.63 -7.58 22.54
CA TYR A 796 -14.18 -7.03 21.27
C TYR A 796 -13.33 -5.77 21.42
N ALA A 797 -13.55 -4.98 22.48
CA ALA A 797 -12.81 -3.74 22.71
C ALA A 797 -11.33 -4.00 23.04
N LEU A 798 -10.99 -5.05 23.81
CA LEU A 798 -9.62 -5.29 24.22
C LEU A 798 -8.71 -5.74 23.06
N PRO A 799 -9.08 -6.72 22.19
CA PRO A 799 -8.26 -7.07 21.02
C PRO A 799 -8.12 -5.92 20.02
N ILE A 800 -9.18 -5.13 19.82
CA ILE A 800 -9.16 -3.98 18.91
C ILE A 800 -8.29 -2.87 19.51
N ALA A 801 -8.43 -2.56 20.80
CA ALA A 801 -7.57 -1.59 21.48
C ALA A 801 -6.12 -2.05 21.52
N THR A 802 -5.83 -3.33 21.77
CA THR A 802 -4.46 -3.87 21.73
C THR A 802 -3.89 -3.83 20.32
N ALA A 803 -4.66 -4.20 19.29
CA ALA A 803 -4.23 -4.12 17.90
C ALA A 803 -3.98 -2.67 17.48
N ILE A 804 -4.86 -1.74 17.84
CA ILE A 804 -4.68 -0.30 17.59
C ILE A 804 -3.48 0.23 18.36
N ILE A 805 -3.38 -0.03 19.66
CA ILE A 805 -2.25 0.42 20.49
C ILE A 805 -0.95 -0.12 19.92
N VAL A 806 -0.87 -1.39 19.48
CA VAL A 806 0.35 -1.97 18.89
C VAL A 806 0.60 -1.50 17.45
N LEU A 807 -0.45 -1.25 16.65
CA LEU A 807 -0.32 -0.59 15.36
C LEU A 807 0.19 0.86 15.51
N PHE A 808 -0.16 1.54 16.59
CA PHE A 808 0.29 2.92 16.87
C PHE A 808 1.57 3.00 17.72
N SER A 809 1.93 1.96 18.49
CA SER A 809 3.09 1.95 19.39
C SER A 809 4.27 1.09 18.91
N GLN A 810 4.04 0.13 18.01
CA GLN A 810 5.07 -0.79 17.52
C GLN A 810 5.14 -0.94 16.01
N CYS A 811 4.10 -0.60 15.24
CA CYS A 811 4.24 -0.63 13.79
C CYS A 811 5.11 0.54 13.35
N SER A 812 6.27 0.13 12.86
CA SER A 812 7.34 0.97 12.38
C SER A 812 6.88 1.82 11.19
N ASP A 813 7.67 2.84 10.88
CA ASP A 813 7.61 3.59 9.62
C ASP A 813 7.36 2.67 8.40
N LEU A 814 7.88 1.43 8.41
CA LEU A 814 7.71 0.45 7.33
C LEU A 814 6.25 0.10 7.03
N PHE A 815 5.38 -0.02 8.05
CA PHE A 815 3.96 -0.34 7.81
C PHE A 815 3.28 0.80 7.05
N TRP A 816 3.51 2.03 7.50
CA TRP A 816 2.93 3.19 6.87
C TRP A 816 3.52 3.43 5.48
N THR A 817 4.81 3.14 5.26
CA THR A 817 5.40 3.09 3.90
C THR A 817 4.69 2.07 3.02
N GLY A 818 4.43 0.86 3.49
CA GLY A 818 3.74 -0.14 2.68
C GLY A 818 2.27 0.18 2.44
N VAL A 819 1.58 0.83 3.38
CA VAL A 819 0.22 1.35 3.15
C VAL A 819 0.23 2.51 2.14
N GLU A 820 1.25 3.37 2.18
CA GLU A 820 1.48 4.45 1.22
C GLU A 820 1.72 3.89 -0.19
N GLN A 821 2.65 2.94 -0.33
CA GLN A 821 2.93 2.23 -1.57
C GLN A 821 1.74 1.40 -2.05
N LEU A 822 0.98 0.74 -1.16
CA LEU A 822 -0.27 0.05 -1.51
C LEU A 822 -1.32 1.01 -2.07
N GLY A 823 -1.31 2.26 -1.60
CA GLY A 823 -2.19 3.30 -2.10
C GLY A 823 -1.91 3.70 -3.54
N THR A 824 -0.64 3.64 -3.98
CA THR A 824 -0.19 3.95 -5.34
C THR A 824 -0.01 2.70 -6.21
N PHE A 825 -0.05 1.50 -5.64
CA PHE A 825 0.18 0.26 -6.37
C PHE A 825 -0.89 0.01 -7.46
N THR A 826 -0.40 -0.22 -8.68
CA THR A 826 -1.21 -0.55 -9.86
C THR A 826 -0.91 -1.96 -10.36
N THR A 827 0.34 -2.23 -10.75
CA THR A 827 0.84 -3.51 -11.30
C THR A 827 2.27 -3.79 -10.82
N PHE A 828 2.72 -5.04 -10.92
CA PHE A 828 4.08 -5.43 -10.56
C PHE A 828 5.13 -4.78 -11.47
N SER A 829 4.89 -4.75 -12.79
CA SER A 829 5.82 -4.14 -13.76
C SER A 829 6.01 -2.65 -13.52
N HIS A 830 4.92 -1.90 -13.27
CA HIS A 830 5.02 -0.47 -12.95
C HIS A 830 5.80 -0.22 -11.65
N PHE A 831 5.67 -1.11 -10.67
CA PHE A 831 6.40 -1.00 -9.40
C PHE A 831 7.92 -1.23 -9.59
N GLU A 832 8.31 -2.22 -10.39
CA GLU A 832 9.72 -2.48 -10.72
C GLU A 832 10.32 -1.39 -11.62
N GLU A 833 9.55 -0.87 -12.58
CA GLU A 833 9.94 0.25 -13.41
C GLU A 833 10.23 1.49 -12.54
N GLN A 834 9.35 1.78 -11.58
CA GLN A 834 9.57 2.85 -10.61
C GLN A 834 10.82 2.63 -9.75
N GLN A 835 11.14 1.38 -9.36
CA GLN A 835 12.40 1.09 -8.65
C GLN A 835 13.63 1.29 -9.54
N THR A 836 13.56 0.85 -10.80
CA THR A 836 14.62 1.05 -11.79
C THR A 836 14.86 2.54 -12.05
N GLN A 837 13.79 3.32 -12.14
CA GLN A 837 13.85 4.77 -12.27
C GLN A 837 14.43 5.45 -11.01
N ASN A 838 14.34 4.83 -9.85
CA ASN A 838 14.93 5.37 -8.62
C ASN A 838 16.39 4.92 -8.39
N GLN A 839 16.98 4.10 -9.27
CA GLN A 839 18.40 3.73 -9.17
C GLN A 839 19.30 4.95 -9.38
N GLY A 840 20.39 5.02 -8.62
CA GLY A 840 21.42 6.06 -8.78
C GLY A 840 22.05 6.01 -10.18
N GLY A 841 22.50 7.15 -10.70
CA GLY A 841 22.93 7.24 -12.10
C GLY A 841 24.16 6.42 -12.46
N GLU A 842 25.08 6.18 -11.53
CA GLU A 842 26.20 5.26 -11.75
C GLU A 842 25.71 3.80 -11.95
N GLY A 843 24.71 3.36 -11.18
CA GLY A 843 24.08 2.05 -11.34
C GLY A 843 23.38 1.93 -12.70
N ARG A 844 22.64 2.96 -13.12
CA ARG A 844 22.03 3.04 -14.46
C ARG A 844 23.07 2.95 -15.58
N THR A 845 24.19 3.66 -15.44
CA THR A 845 25.30 3.64 -16.42
C THR A 845 25.93 2.25 -16.47
N THR A 846 26.24 1.67 -15.31
CA THR A 846 26.79 0.31 -15.18
C THR A 846 25.88 -0.72 -15.86
N ARG A 847 24.56 -0.64 -15.60
CA ARG A 847 23.55 -1.47 -16.24
C ARG A 847 23.55 -1.32 -17.76
N ALA A 848 23.58 -0.09 -18.26
CA ALA A 848 23.59 0.20 -19.69
C ALA A 848 24.82 -0.37 -20.42
N VAL A 849 26.00 -0.30 -19.79
CA VAL A 849 27.25 -0.88 -20.32
C VAL A 849 27.15 -2.40 -20.42
N ILE A 850 26.59 -3.07 -19.41
CA ILE A 850 26.43 -4.53 -19.41
C ILE A 850 25.36 -4.96 -20.43
N ASP A 851 24.25 -4.23 -20.54
CA ASP A 851 23.16 -4.49 -21.50
C ASP A 851 23.61 -4.33 -22.96
N LEU A 852 24.73 -3.64 -23.21
CA LEU A 852 25.30 -3.50 -24.55
C LEU A 852 25.75 -4.84 -25.15
N VAL A 853 26.23 -5.76 -24.32
CA VAL A 853 26.85 -7.02 -24.75
C VAL A 853 26.17 -8.28 -24.22
N SER A 854 25.14 -8.13 -23.38
CA SER A 854 24.49 -9.28 -22.72
C SER A 854 23.03 -8.99 -22.42
N HIS A 855 22.21 -10.04 -22.33
CA HIS A 855 20.81 -9.94 -21.97
C HIS A 855 20.55 -10.22 -20.48
N GLN A 856 19.31 -9.94 -20.06
CA GLN A 856 18.79 -10.38 -18.79
C GLN A 856 18.99 -11.91 -18.61
N GLY A 857 19.53 -12.30 -17.46
CA GLY A 857 19.77 -13.71 -17.15
C GLY A 857 21.07 -14.28 -17.73
N ASP A 858 21.90 -13.46 -18.38
CA ASP A 858 23.21 -13.89 -18.87
C ASP A 858 24.28 -13.88 -17.77
N PRO A 859 25.39 -14.62 -17.99
CA PRO A 859 26.43 -14.79 -16.99
C PRO A 859 27.26 -13.51 -16.82
N LEU A 860 27.37 -13.03 -15.58
CA LEU A 860 28.26 -11.94 -15.20
C LEU A 860 29.39 -12.48 -14.31
N LEU A 861 30.63 -12.15 -14.64
CA LEU A 861 31.74 -12.38 -13.74
C LEU A 861 31.88 -11.18 -12.81
N ALA A 862 31.89 -11.39 -11.49
CA ALA A 862 32.12 -10.28 -10.57
C ALA A 862 33.08 -10.63 -9.44
N TRP A 863 33.91 -9.65 -9.07
CA TRP A 863 34.72 -9.70 -7.86
C TRP A 863 34.02 -8.90 -6.78
N THR A 864 33.12 -9.53 -6.02
CA THR A 864 32.22 -8.84 -5.09
C THR A 864 32.01 -9.62 -3.80
N MET A 865 31.55 -8.93 -2.75
CA MET A 865 31.01 -9.54 -1.52
C MET A 865 29.48 -9.46 -1.44
N TYR A 866 28.85 -8.97 -2.50
CA TYR A 866 27.46 -8.54 -2.47
C TYR A 866 26.63 -9.25 -3.53
N PRO A 867 25.50 -9.87 -3.15
CA PRO A 867 24.64 -10.54 -4.12
C PRO A 867 23.91 -9.56 -5.05
N TRP A 868 23.60 -8.34 -4.60
CA TRP A 868 22.93 -7.33 -5.43
C TRP A 868 23.77 -6.88 -6.63
N THR A 869 25.09 -7.06 -6.60
CA THR A 869 25.95 -6.85 -7.79
C THR A 869 25.43 -7.61 -9.01
N TYR A 870 24.84 -8.80 -8.81
CA TYR A 870 24.21 -9.58 -9.88
C TYR A 870 22.74 -9.18 -10.09
N LEU A 871 21.98 -9.06 -8.99
CA LEU A 871 20.53 -8.87 -9.04
C LEU A 871 20.10 -7.47 -9.52
N GLU A 872 20.77 -6.40 -9.11
CA GLU A 872 20.51 -5.03 -9.60
C GLU A 872 20.82 -4.90 -11.09
N HIS A 873 21.68 -5.80 -11.60
CA HIS A 873 22.05 -5.85 -13.00
C HIS A 873 21.33 -6.97 -13.76
N ASP A 874 20.31 -7.62 -13.19
CA ASP A 874 19.61 -8.78 -13.75
C ASP A 874 20.53 -9.79 -14.46
N ARG A 875 21.67 -10.09 -13.83
CA ARG A 875 22.64 -11.09 -14.32
C ARG A 875 22.73 -12.25 -13.36
N VAL A 876 23.16 -13.38 -13.90
CA VAL A 876 23.41 -14.60 -13.14
C VAL A 876 24.90 -14.72 -12.87
N PRO A 877 25.35 -15.18 -11.69
CA PRO A 877 26.77 -15.38 -11.46
C PRO A 877 27.37 -16.36 -12.48
N ALA A 878 28.46 -15.96 -13.14
CA ALA A 878 29.22 -16.81 -14.06
C ALA A 878 29.96 -17.95 -13.35
N SER A 879 30.16 -17.82 -12.03
CA SER A 879 30.85 -18.78 -11.17
C SER A 879 29.96 -19.18 -10.01
N ARG A 880 30.11 -20.42 -9.49
CA ARG A 880 29.45 -20.85 -8.24
C ARG A 880 29.95 -20.09 -7.00
N PHE A 881 31.04 -19.33 -7.15
CA PHE A 881 31.58 -18.44 -6.12
C PHE A 881 31.02 -17.03 -6.32
N SER A 882 29.75 -16.81 -6.01
CA SER A 882 29.14 -15.49 -6.13
C SER A 882 29.73 -14.46 -5.14
N TRP A 883 30.45 -14.91 -4.11
CA TRP A 883 31.27 -14.04 -3.24
C TRP A 883 32.77 -14.34 -3.36
N LYS A 884 33.57 -13.28 -3.40
CA LYS A 884 35.04 -13.38 -3.37
C LYS A 884 35.56 -14.07 -2.11
N SER A 885 34.83 -14.00 -1.00
CA SER A 885 35.23 -14.58 0.29
C SER A 885 35.52 -16.07 0.22
N PHE A 886 34.75 -16.82 -0.58
CA PHE A 886 34.99 -18.24 -0.79
C PHE A 886 36.32 -18.52 -1.49
N MET A 887 36.77 -17.60 -2.35
CA MET A 887 37.98 -17.75 -3.16
C MET A 887 39.24 -17.37 -2.39
N VAL A 888 39.13 -16.43 -1.44
CA VAL A 888 40.27 -15.94 -0.64
C VAL A 888 40.30 -16.48 0.80
N GLY A 889 39.27 -17.23 1.22
CA GLY A 889 39.17 -17.80 2.56
C GLY A 889 38.87 -16.74 3.62
N GLU A 890 38.05 -15.76 3.29
CA GLU A 890 37.59 -14.71 4.22
C GLU A 890 36.40 -15.24 5.04
N ILE A 891 36.55 -15.28 6.37
CA ILE A 891 35.54 -15.81 7.29
C ILE A 891 34.90 -14.68 8.08
N TYR A 892 33.57 -14.66 8.14
CA TYR A 892 32.78 -13.73 8.95
C TYR A 892 33.23 -13.75 10.43
N LEU A 893 33.55 -12.57 10.98
CA LEU A 893 34.15 -12.36 12.32
C LEU A 893 35.49 -13.08 12.55
N GLY A 894 36.11 -13.63 11.50
CA GLY A 894 37.36 -14.37 11.53
C GLY A 894 38.46 -13.70 10.71
N LYS A 895 39.60 -14.39 10.60
CA LYS A 895 40.72 -13.93 9.78
C LYS A 895 40.62 -14.50 8.37
N THR A 896 40.97 -13.70 7.37
CA THR A 896 41.21 -14.17 6.00
C THR A 896 42.44 -15.06 5.97
N SER A 897 42.31 -16.28 5.42
CA SER A 897 43.44 -17.20 5.33
C SER A 897 43.24 -18.26 4.24
N PRO A 898 44.28 -18.60 3.45
CA PRO A 898 44.20 -19.65 2.43
C PRO A 898 43.75 -21.02 2.96
N LYS A 899 43.96 -21.32 4.25
CA LYS A 899 43.50 -22.57 4.87
C LYS A 899 41.97 -22.72 4.95
N TYR A 900 41.24 -21.63 4.73
CA TYR A 900 39.78 -21.61 4.70
C TYR A 900 39.22 -21.56 3.27
N VAL A 901 40.07 -21.71 2.25
CA VAL A 901 39.64 -21.90 0.87
C VAL A 901 39.29 -23.38 0.66
N LEU A 902 38.15 -23.65 0.04
CA LEU A 902 37.71 -25.03 -0.18
C LEU A 902 38.67 -25.78 -1.13
N PRO A 903 38.90 -27.09 -0.91
CA PRO A 903 39.65 -27.90 -1.85
C PRO A 903 39.02 -27.82 -3.25
N LYS A 904 39.84 -27.75 -4.31
CA LYS A 904 39.41 -27.64 -5.71
C LYS A 904 38.75 -26.31 -6.12
N THR A 905 38.75 -25.26 -5.27
CA THR A 905 38.14 -23.95 -5.60
C THR A 905 38.55 -23.44 -6.98
N TRP A 906 39.84 -23.41 -7.28
CA TRP A 906 40.35 -22.91 -8.57
C TRP A 906 40.05 -23.84 -9.75
N ASN A 907 39.96 -25.15 -9.52
CA ASN A 907 39.54 -26.10 -10.55
C ASN A 907 38.06 -25.92 -10.90
N TRP A 908 37.20 -25.72 -9.90
CA TRP A 908 35.79 -25.40 -10.10
C TRP A 908 35.60 -24.05 -10.76
N PHE A 909 36.40 -23.04 -10.39
CA PHE A 909 36.36 -21.74 -11.07
C PHE A 909 36.71 -21.87 -12.55
N ALA A 910 37.77 -22.60 -12.91
CA ALA A 910 38.14 -22.82 -14.30
C ALA A 910 37.04 -23.56 -15.09
N GLN A 911 36.40 -24.58 -14.49
CA GLN A 911 35.26 -25.27 -15.08
C GLN A 911 34.07 -24.33 -15.29
N ASP A 912 33.77 -23.48 -14.31
CA ASP A 912 32.66 -22.55 -14.39
C ASP A 912 32.90 -21.49 -15.48
N MET A 913 34.14 -21.00 -15.66
CA MET A 913 34.49 -20.07 -16.75
C MET A 913 34.38 -20.72 -18.13
N GLN A 914 34.77 -21.99 -18.26
CA GLN A 914 34.59 -22.76 -19.48
C GLN A 914 33.11 -23.05 -19.79
N GLN A 915 32.24 -23.09 -18.79
CA GLN A 915 30.81 -23.30 -18.99
C GLN A 915 30.08 -21.97 -19.28
N ALA A 916 30.47 -20.90 -18.59
CA ALA A 916 29.70 -19.66 -18.55
C ALA A 916 30.08 -18.64 -19.62
N HIS A 917 31.32 -18.65 -20.12
CA HIS A 917 31.81 -17.69 -21.14
C HIS A 917 31.30 -16.25 -20.93
N PRO A 918 31.57 -15.61 -19.77
CA PRO A 918 31.00 -14.30 -19.47
C PRO A 918 31.53 -13.21 -20.42
N GLU A 919 30.62 -12.38 -20.94
CA GLU A 919 30.95 -11.22 -21.81
C GLU A 919 31.27 -9.95 -21.01
N ALA A 920 30.84 -9.89 -19.75
CA ALA A 920 31.06 -8.75 -18.87
C ALA A 920 31.70 -9.16 -17.53
N TYR A 921 32.50 -8.24 -17.01
CA TYR A 921 33.15 -8.27 -15.71
C TYR A 921 32.76 -7.04 -14.89
N LEU A 922 32.49 -7.23 -13.60
CA LEU A 922 32.11 -6.15 -12.69
C LEU A 922 32.90 -6.19 -11.37
N ARG A 923 33.35 -5.03 -10.89
CA ARG A 923 34.05 -4.90 -9.61
C ARG A 923 33.64 -3.62 -8.86
N PRO A 924 33.06 -3.72 -7.66
CA PRO A 924 32.98 -2.59 -6.74
C PRO A 924 34.39 -2.15 -6.31
N LYS A 925 34.72 -0.87 -6.47
CA LYS A 925 36.07 -0.31 -6.19
C LYS A 925 36.52 -0.50 -4.75
N GLU A 926 35.60 -0.58 -3.81
CA GLU A 926 35.90 -0.90 -2.41
C GLU A 926 36.45 -2.32 -2.20
N THR A 927 36.30 -3.21 -3.19
CA THR A 927 36.84 -4.57 -3.12
C THR A 927 38.20 -4.67 -3.81
N LEU A 928 39.26 -4.84 -3.00
CA LEU A 928 40.61 -5.03 -3.52
C LEU A 928 40.72 -6.37 -4.28
N LEU A 929 41.20 -6.31 -5.52
CA LEU A 929 41.53 -7.47 -6.34
C LEU A 929 42.98 -7.89 -6.07
N ASN A 930 43.19 -9.15 -5.70
CA ASN A 930 44.54 -9.70 -5.55
C ASN A 930 45.04 -10.21 -6.91
N GLU A 931 46.00 -9.49 -7.50
CA GLU A 931 46.58 -9.76 -8.83
C GLU A 931 47.25 -11.14 -8.95
N GLN A 932 47.62 -11.77 -7.83
CA GLN A 932 48.27 -13.08 -7.82
C GLN A 932 47.27 -14.25 -7.95
N THR A 933 45.97 -13.97 -8.01
CA THR A 933 44.94 -15.02 -8.07
C THR A 933 44.65 -15.47 -9.50
N PRO A 934 44.28 -16.76 -9.73
CA PRO A 934 43.81 -17.20 -11.04
C PRO A 934 42.60 -16.42 -11.57
N PHE A 935 41.78 -15.86 -10.68
CA PHE A 935 40.69 -14.95 -11.06
C PHE A 935 41.23 -13.68 -11.73
N ALA A 936 42.20 -13.00 -11.09
CA ALA A 936 42.76 -11.77 -11.63
C ALA A 936 43.48 -12.02 -12.97
N GLN A 937 44.19 -13.15 -13.10
CA GLN A 937 44.81 -13.56 -14.36
C GLN A 937 43.77 -13.78 -15.47
N TYR A 938 42.64 -14.43 -15.16
CA TYR A 938 41.56 -14.61 -16.12
C TYR A 938 40.95 -13.27 -16.56
N VAL A 939 40.70 -12.36 -15.63
CA VAL A 939 40.18 -11.02 -15.93
C VAL A 939 41.17 -10.24 -16.80
N ALA A 940 42.44 -10.16 -16.41
CA ALA A 940 43.48 -9.44 -17.15
C ALA A 940 43.71 -10.02 -18.56
N THR A 941 43.50 -11.33 -18.74
CA THR A 941 43.65 -11.99 -20.04
C THR A 941 42.46 -11.67 -20.95
N ASN A 942 41.23 -11.80 -20.47
CA ASN A 942 40.03 -11.83 -21.32
C ASN A 942 39.24 -10.51 -21.35
N PHE A 943 39.40 -9.62 -20.38
CA PHE A 943 38.61 -8.39 -20.26
C PHE A 943 39.46 -7.14 -20.35
N THR A 944 38.84 -6.05 -20.82
CA THR A 944 39.38 -4.69 -20.75
C THR A 944 38.40 -3.80 -20.01
N THR A 945 38.89 -2.94 -19.12
CA THR A 945 38.04 -2.00 -18.38
C THR A 945 37.50 -0.95 -19.36
N VAL A 946 36.18 -0.88 -19.52
CA VAL A 946 35.52 0.08 -20.43
C VAL A 946 34.85 1.22 -19.68
N TYR A 947 34.41 0.99 -18.44
CA TYR A 947 33.80 2.00 -17.59
C TYR A 947 34.50 2.00 -16.24
N ASP A 948 34.99 3.17 -15.85
CA ASP A 948 35.58 3.41 -14.54
C ASP A 948 34.78 4.51 -13.84
N GLY A 949 33.80 4.08 -13.05
CA GLY A 949 32.92 4.93 -12.25
C GLY A 949 33.53 5.27 -10.89
N ASN A 950 32.76 5.94 -10.04
CA ASN A 950 33.23 6.33 -8.70
C ASN A 950 33.23 5.17 -7.72
N SER A 951 32.23 4.28 -7.82
CA SER A 951 32.05 3.12 -6.95
C SER A 951 32.20 1.79 -7.70
N MET A 952 32.03 1.78 -9.02
CA MET A 952 32.02 0.56 -9.84
C MET A 952 33.00 0.62 -11.01
N GLU A 953 33.61 -0.51 -11.32
CA GLU A 953 34.42 -0.74 -12.52
C GLU A 953 33.79 -1.85 -13.36
N VAL A 954 33.61 -1.59 -14.66
CA VAL A 954 33.08 -2.55 -15.63
C VAL A 954 34.14 -2.86 -16.67
N GLY A 955 34.40 -4.14 -16.88
CA GLY A 955 35.17 -4.65 -18.00
C GLY A 955 34.29 -5.42 -18.98
N LEU A 956 34.59 -5.32 -20.27
CA LEU A 956 33.98 -6.14 -21.31
C LEU A 956 35.03 -7.07 -21.92
N ASN A 957 34.59 -8.19 -22.49
CA ASN A 957 35.46 -9.08 -23.23
C ASN A 957 36.25 -8.29 -24.28
N LYS A 958 37.56 -8.53 -24.39
CA LYS A 958 38.46 -7.75 -25.26
C LYS A 958 38.07 -7.83 -26.74
N ASP A 959 37.68 -9.01 -27.21
CA ASP A 959 37.29 -9.20 -28.60
C ASP A 959 35.96 -8.50 -28.89
N THR A 960 35.00 -8.63 -27.98
CA THR A 960 33.70 -7.96 -28.05
C THR A 960 33.86 -6.43 -28.03
N TRP A 961 34.68 -5.89 -27.13
CA TRP A 961 34.95 -4.45 -27.07
C TRP A 961 35.69 -3.94 -28.31
N SER A 962 36.70 -4.67 -28.78
CA SER A 962 37.44 -4.29 -30.00
C SER A 962 36.52 -4.22 -31.22
N ASN A 963 35.56 -5.15 -31.34
CA ASN A 963 34.55 -5.11 -32.40
C ASN A 963 33.62 -3.90 -32.28
N LEU A 964 33.18 -3.56 -31.05
CA LEU A 964 32.35 -2.39 -30.77
C LEU A 964 33.05 -1.06 -31.08
N MET A 965 34.36 -0.99 -30.83
CA MET A 965 35.18 0.21 -31.05
C MET A 965 35.63 0.41 -32.51
N THR A 966 35.31 -0.52 -33.41
CA THR A 966 35.61 -0.34 -34.83
C THR A 966 34.83 0.87 -35.39
N PRO A 967 35.50 1.91 -35.91
CA PRO A 967 34.83 3.15 -36.31
C PRO A 967 33.78 2.93 -37.41
N PRO A 968 32.62 3.59 -37.34
CA PRO A 968 31.65 3.59 -38.42
C PRO A 968 32.26 4.08 -39.75
N THR A 969 31.85 3.44 -40.85
CA THR A 969 32.44 3.69 -42.18
C THR A 969 31.58 4.56 -43.09
N GLN A 970 30.26 4.60 -42.88
CA GLN A 970 29.34 5.36 -43.73
C GLN A 970 29.26 6.81 -43.28
N SER A 971 29.78 7.72 -44.12
CA SER A 971 29.69 9.17 -43.90
C SER A 971 28.25 9.65 -43.97
N MET A 972 27.84 10.43 -42.98
CA MET A 972 26.56 11.12 -43.00
C MET A 972 26.74 12.42 -43.77
N GLY A 973 26.24 12.47 -45.01
CA GLY A 973 26.21 13.68 -45.84
C GLY A 973 25.23 14.74 -45.32
N ILE A 974 25.34 15.11 -44.05
CA ILE A 974 24.49 16.09 -43.41
C ILE A 974 25.10 17.47 -43.63
N ASN A 975 24.30 18.37 -44.19
CA ASN A 975 24.66 19.78 -44.25
C ASN A 975 24.64 20.32 -42.81
N GLN A 976 25.80 20.76 -42.31
CA GLN A 976 25.99 21.20 -40.92
C GLN A 976 24.86 22.15 -40.46
N ASP A 977 24.44 23.08 -41.32
CA ASP A 977 23.35 24.04 -41.09
C ASP A 977 21.99 23.42 -40.69
N LYS A 978 21.71 22.15 -41.05
CA LYS A 978 20.46 21.44 -40.68
C LYS A 978 20.47 20.85 -39.26
N ILE A 979 21.65 20.58 -38.69
CA ILE A 979 21.78 20.17 -37.28
C ILE A 979 21.60 21.41 -36.37
N PHE A 980 21.86 22.61 -36.90
CA PHE A 980 21.94 23.87 -36.17
C PHE A 980 20.68 24.77 -36.27
N SER A 981 19.55 24.30 -36.82
CA SER A 981 18.32 25.11 -36.88
C SER A 981 17.54 25.07 -35.55
N GLU A 982 17.35 26.23 -34.92
CA GLU A 982 17.03 26.50 -33.50
C GLU A 982 15.70 25.95 -32.91
N THR A 983 14.94 25.05 -33.56
CA THR A 983 13.60 24.67 -33.06
C THR A 983 13.24 23.18 -33.05
N SER A 984 14.07 22.26 -33.55
CA SER A 984 13.76 20.81 -33.49
C SER A 984 15.01 19.92 -33.56
N PRO A 985 15.12 18.85 -32.74
CA PRO A 985 16.25 17.93 -32.77
C PRO A 985 16.34 17.17 -34.11
N TYR A 986 17.55 17.01 -34.64
CA TYR A 986 17.78 16.30 -35.89
C TYR A 986 17.82 14.79 -35.65
N VAL A 987 16.90 14.05 -36.27
CA VAL A 987 16.82 12.59 -36.13
C VAL A 987 17.99 11.93 -36.88
N LEU A 988 18.83 11.21 -36.14
CA LEU A 988 19.98 10.47 -36.66
C LEU A 988 19.61 9.02 -37.02
N SER A 989 18.73 8.39 -36.24
CA SER A 989 18.21 7.06 -36.50
C SER A 989 16.79 6.89 -35.94
N ASN A 990 15.95 6.17 -36.67
CA ASN A 990 14.61 5.76 -36.22
C ASN A 990 14.60 4.38 -35.54
N THR A 991 15.75 3.73 -35.45
CA THR A 991 15.88 2.39 -34.89
C THR A 991 17.05 2.32 -33.91
N ASN A 992 16.92 1.40 -32.95
CA ASN A 992 18.00 0.92 -32.10
C ASN A 992 19.09 0.20 -32.93
N CYS A 993 20.16 -0.24 -32.26
CA CYS A 993 21.24 -1.00 -32.88
C CYS A 993 22.06 -0.24 -33.93
N VAL A 994 22.43 0.99 -33.59
CA VAL A 994 23.25 1.88 -34.42
C VAL A 994 24.46 2.40 -33.65
N ARG A 995 25.53 2.74 -34.37
CA ARG A 995 26.67 3.45 -33.80
C ARG A 995 26.91 4.73 -34.56
N ILE A 996 27.30 5.78 -33.84
CA ILE A 996 27.55 7.10 -34.41
C ILE A 996 28.87 7.62 -33.87
N SER A 997 29.82 7.91 -34.75
CA SER A 997 31.06 8.58 -34.38
C SER A 997 31.11 9.99 -34.92
N GLY A 998 31.79 10.89 -34.21
CA GLY A 998 32.08 12.23 -34.70
C GLY A 998 33.16 12.92 -33.87
N THR A 999 33.53 14.12 -34.31
CA THR A 999 34.46 15.00 -33.62
C THR A 999 33.73 16.25 -33.16
N LEU A 1000 33.73 16.49 -31.85
CA LEU A 1000 33.23 17.71 -31.23
C LEU A 1000 34.37 18.74 -31.15
N LYS A 1001 34.20 19.92 -31.75
CA LYS A 1001 35.14 21.05 -31.62
C LYS A 1001 34.45 22.18 -30.88
N SER A 1002 35.00 22.57 -29.73
CA SER A 1002 34.50 23.71 -28.95
C SER A 1002 35.52 24.85 -29.01
N SER A 1003 35.06 26.06 -29.34
CA SER A 1003 35.87 27.27 -29.25
C SER A 1003 35.98 27.81 -27.82
N ASP A 1004 35.05 27.42 -26.94
CA ASP A 1004 34.97 27.87 -25.55
C ASP A 1004 35.05 26.67 -24.59
N GLN A 1005 35.81 26.81 -23.49
CA GLN A 1005 35.87 25.83 -22.39
C GLN A 1005 34.63 25.88 -21.47
N ASN A 1006 33.55 26.52 -21.91
CA ASN A 1006 32.38 26.79 -21.08
C ASN A 1006 31.43 25.57 -21.10
N GLU A 1007 30.99 25.10 -19.92
CA GLU A 1007 30.10 23.91 -19.77
C GLU A 1007 28.79 24.03 -20.55
N GLU A 1008 28.36 25.26 -20.85
CA GLU A 1008 27.15 25.53 -21.62
C GLU A 1008 27.28 25.10 -23.10
N SER A 1009 28.49 24.94 -23.66
CA SER A 1009 28.69 24.45 -25.03
C SER A 1009 28.64 22.92 -25.11
N SER A 1010 27.43 22.35 -25.23
CA SER A 1010 27.23 20.90 -25.27
C SER A 1010 26.29 20.43 -26.38
N ILE A 1011 26.57 19.21 -26.87
CA ILE A 1011 25.67 18.44 -27.72
C ILE A 1011 24.84 17.49 -26.85
N ILE A 1012 23.58 17.30 -27.21
CA ILE A 1012 22.68 16.36 -26.56
C ILE A 1012 22.21 15.33 -27.58
N PHE A 1013 22.41 14.05 -27.28
CA PHE A 1013 21.81 12.93 -27.97
C PHE A 1013 20.52 12.55 -27.23
N ASN A 1014 19.36 12.88 -27.82
CA ASN A 1014 18.07 12.50 -27.24
C ASN A 1014 17.68 11.11 -27.76
N LEU A 1015 17.32 10.24 -26.82
CA LEU A 1015 16.80 8.89 -27.05
C LEU A 1015 15.35 8.89 -26.60
N SER A 1016 14.44 9.05 -27.56
CA SER A 1016 13.00 9.16 -27.31
C SER A 1016 12.26 7.88 -27.69
N ASP A 1017 11.38 7.41 -26.83
CA ASP A 1017 10.50 6.28 -27.14
C ASP A 1017 9.17 6.79 -27.71
N PRO A 1018 8.88 6.54 -29.00
CA PRO A 1018 7.65 7.02 -29.65
C PRO A 1018 6.37 6.40 -29.06
N THR A 1019 6.48 5.28 -28.32
CA THR A 1019 5.34 4.65 -27.64
C THR A 1019 5.03 5.30 -26.29
N ALA A 1020 5.92 6.17 -25.78
CA ALA A 1020 5.91 6.70 -24.43
C ALA A 1020 5.85 5.61 -23.33
N ALA A 1021 6.25 4.37 -23.66
CA ALA A 1021 6.36 3.27 -22.70
C ALA A 1021 7.62 3.39 -21.84
N TYR A 1022 8.64 4.11 -22.31
CA TYR A 1022 9.87 4.40 -21.59
C TYR A 1022 10.11 5.91 -21.48
N GLU A 1023 10.80 6.36 -20.42
CA GLU A 1023 11.15 7.78 -20.26
C GLU A 1023 12.11 8.24 -21.36
N ASN A 1024 11.97 9.49 -21.82
CA ASN A 1024 12.95 10.08 -22.72
C ASN A 1024 14.24 10.34 -21.94
N VAL A 1025 15.35 9.90 -22.51
CA VAL A 1025 16.68 10.01 -21.89
C VAL A 1025 17.66 10.65 -22.83
N HIS A 1026 18.67 11.27 -22.25
CA HIS A 1026 19.61 12.15 -22.94
C HIS A 1026 21.03 11.80 -22.54
N LEU A 1027 21.92 11.73 -23.52
CA LEU A 1027 23.37 11.68 -23.32
C LEU A 1027 23.96 13.01 -23.78
N ALA A 1028 24.58 13.76 -22.88
CA ALA A 1028 25.18 15.04 -23.19
C ALA A 1028 26.71 14.97 -23.19
N LEU A 1029 27.34 15.73 -24.09
CA LEU A 1029 28.79 15.85 -24.21
C LEU A 1029 29.21 17.30 -24.43
N SER A 1030 30.15 17.78 -23.62
CA SER A 1030 30.88 19.03 -23.79
C SER A 1030 32.39 18.74 -23.88
N ALA A 1031 33.20 19.79 -24.06
CA ALA A 1031 34.65 19.67 -24.07
C ALA A 1031 35.24 19.20 -22.72
N THR A 1032 34.51 19.38 -21.62
CA THR A 1032 35.00 19.13 -20.25
C THR A 1032 34.13 18.15 -19.46
N ARG A 1033 32.98 17.75 -19.99
CA ARG A 1033 31.98 16.99 -19.22
C ARG A 1033 31.09 16.12 -20.10
N ALA A 1034 30.77 14.93 -19.61
CA ALA A 1034 29.72 14.08 -20.15
C ALA A 1034 28.63 13.86 -19.10
N SER A 1035 27.35 13.76 -19.50
CA SER A 1035 26.27 13.46 -18.55
C SER A 1035 25.16 12.58 -19.15
N SER A 1036 24.42 11.93 -18.25
CA SER A 1036 23.22 11.16 -18.52
C SER A 1036 22.05 11.76 -17.76
N SER A 1037 20.98 12.10 -18.47
CA SER A 1037 19.80 12.75 -17.90
C SER A 1037 18.50 12.22 -18.50
N SER A 1038 17.37 12.54 -17.86
CA SER A 1038 16.04 12.47 -18.46
C SER A 1038 15.46 13.87 -18.60
N ASP A 1039 14.22 13.99 -19.08
CA ASP A 1039 13.50 15.28 -19.17
C ASP A 1039 13.39 16.00 -17.81
N ASN A 1040 13.53 15.26 -16.69
CA ASN A 1040 13.30 15.79 -15.35
C ASN A 1040 14.56 15.93 -14.50
N VAL A 1041 15.60 15.11 -14.73
CA VAL A 1041 16.76 15.05 -13.82
C VAL A 1041 18.03 14.62 -14.54
N GLU A 1042 19.16 15.24 -14.21
CA GLU A 1042 20.49 14.69 -14.49
C GLU A 1042 20.88 13.72 -13.38
N PHE A 1043 21.12 12.45 -13.73
CA PHE A 1043 21.37 11.41 -12.74
C PHE A 1043 22.83 10.96 -12.68
N ALA A 1044 23.62 11.17 -13.74
CA ALA A 1044 25.07 10.90 -13.74
C ALA A 1044 25.82 11.94 -14.57
N SER A 1045 27.02 12.30 -14.11
CA SER A 1045 27.96 13.08 -14.92
C SER A 1045 29.39 12.69 -14.60
N LYS A 1046 30.27 12.85 -15.58
CA LYS A 1046 31.71 12.62 -15.46
C LYS A 1046 32.47 13.77 -16.08
N ASP A 1047 33.37 14.36 -15.32
CA ASP A 1047 34.29 15.36 -15.84
C ASP A 1047 35.33 14.64 -16.71
N LEU A 1048 35.61 15.24 -17.87
CA LEU A 1048 36.61 14.78 -18.81
C LEU A 1048 37.91 15.52 -18.51
N GLU A 1049 39.03 14.81 -18.54
CA GLU A 1049 40.31 15.50 -18.42
C GLU A 1049 40.49 16.42 -19.63
N PRO A 1050 40.92 17.69 -19.43
CA PRO A 1050 41.12 18.60 -20.54
C PRO A 1050 42.22 18.05 -21.43
N SER A 1051 41.87 17.54 -22.61
CA SER A 1051 42.85 17.19 -23.62
C SER A 1051 43.54 18.47 -24.09
N ASP A 1052 44.85 18.43 -24.35
CA ASP A 1052 45.62 19.56 -24.94
C ASP A 1052 45.07 20.00 -26.33
N THR A 1053 44.10 19.25 -26.88
CA THR A 1053 43.41 19.50 -28.16
C THR A 1053 42.02 20.11 -27.97
N SER A 1054 41.67 21.13 -28.77
CA SER A 1054 40.34 21.75 -28.84
C SER A 1054 39.26 20.89 -29.52
N SER A 1055 39.53 19.60 -29.72
CA SER A 1055 38.68 18.65 -30.43
C SER A 1055 38.62 17.31 -29.71
N LEU A 1056 37.41 16.79 -29.53
CA LEU A 1056 37.14 15.56 -28.80
C LEU A 1056 36.41 14.57 -29.71
N ASP A 1057 37.01 13.41 -29.95
CA ASP A 1057 36.39 12.33 -30.72
C ASP A 1057 35.46 11.52 -29.80
N PHE A 1058 34.27 11.21 -30.30
CA PHE A 1058 33.28 10.44 -29.56
C PHE A 1058 32.68 9.32 -30.41
N LEU A 1059 32.17 8.31 -29.72
CA LEU A 1059 31.36 7.23 -30.27
C LEU A 1059 30.12 7.01 -29.39
N VAL A 1060 28.93 7.15 -29.97
CA VAL A 1060 27.67 6.74 -29.37
C VAL A 1060 27.32 5.36 -29.88
N ILE A 1061 27.11 4.41 -28.98
CA ILE A 1061 26.69 3.05 -29.32
C ILE A 1061 25.28 2.86 -28.74
N VAL A 1062 24.30 2.65 -29.61
CA VAL A 1062 22.93 2.32 -29.22
C VAL A 1062 22.71 0.84 -29.49
N GLY A 1063 22.55 0.06 -28.42
CA GLY A 1063 22.12 -1.34 -28.44
C GLY A 1063 20.60 -1.48 -28.58
N SER A 1064 20.06 -2.66 -28.30
CA SER A 1064 18.61 -2.92 -28.31
C SER A 1064 17.85 -2.24 -27.18
N HIS A 1065 18.47 -2.11 -26.00
CA HIS A 1065 17.83 -1.59 -24.79
C HIS A 1065 18.73 -0.63 -23.99
N SER A 1066 19.86 -0.22 -24.57
CA SER A 1066 20.79 0.69 -23.93
C SER A 1066 21.52 1.56 -24.93
N ALA A 1067 22.02 2.70 -24.46
CA ALA A 1067 22.89 3.58 -25.20
C ALA A 1067 24.05 4.01 -24.30
N VAL A 1068 25.25 4.04 -24.87
CA VAL A 1068 26.46 4.51 -24.18
C VAL A 1068 27.21 5.52 -25.03
N LEU A 1069 27.83 6.49 -24.36
CA LEU A 1069 28.73 7.47 -24.96
C LEU A 1069 30.16 7.13 -24.57
N VAL A 1070 31.02 7.03 -25.57
CA VAL A 1070 32.42 6.64 -25.45
C VAL A 1070 33.32 7.79 -25.89
N VAL A 1071 34.35 8.07 -25.09
CA VAL A 1071 35.42 9.05 -25.33
C VAL A 1071 36.73 8.41 -24.88
N ASP A 1072 37.81 8.55 -25.66
CA ASP A 1072 39.13 7.95 -25.36
C ASP A 1072 39.06 6.46 -24.99
N ASP A 1073 38.32 5.68 -25.77
CA ASP A 1073 38.07 4.24 -25.56
C ASP A 1073 37.42 3.89 -24.20
N LYS A 1074 36.80 4.86 -23.52
CA LYS A 1074 36.09 4.69 -22.25
C LYS A 1074 34.66 5.17 -22.34
N VAL A 1075 33.74 4.41 -21.75
CA VAL A 1075 32.38 4.87 -21.52
C VAL A 1075 32.41 5.99 -20.50
N VAL A 1076 31.82 7.13 -20.84
CA VAL A 1076 31.75 8.32 -19.98
C VAL A 1076 30.32 8.65 -19.55
N ALA A 1077 29.31 8.16 -20.28
CA ALA A 1077 27.90 8.29 -19.95
C ALA A 1077 27.10 7.10 -20.54
N GLY A 1078 25.97 6.75 -19.94
CA GLY A 1078 25.15 5.63 -20.40
C GLY A 1078 23.78 5.55 -19.77
N THR A 1079 22.81 5.06 -20.53
CA THR A 1079 21.41 4.94 -20.12
C THR A 1079 20.72 3.75 -20.80
N ARG A 1080 19.64 3.26 -20.21
CA ARG A 1080 18.73 2.31 -20.85
C ARG A 1080 17.76 3.03 -21.77
N THR A 1081 17.30 2.35 -22.82
CA THR A 1081 16.38 2.84 -23.83
C THR A 1081 15.23 1.87 -24.03
N GLY A 1082 14.09 2.35 -24.53
CA GLY A 1082 12.99 1.50 -24.96
C GLY A 1082 13.32 0.72 -26.25
N ASP A 1083 12.55 -0.33 -26.53
CA ASP A 1083 12.75 -1.25 -27.67
C ASP A 1083 12.70 -0.56 -29.04
N GLN A 1084 12.05 0.61 -29.11
CA GLN A 1084 11.88 1.41 -30.33
C GLN A 1084 12.45 2.82 -30.20
N ALA A 1085 13.51 2.99 -29.41
CA ALA A 1085 14.07 4.33 -29.19
C ALA A 1085 14.58 4.95 -30.50
N GLN A 1086 14.16 6.20 -30.71
CA GLN A 1086 14.62 7.07 -31.78
C GLN A 1086 15.79 7.89 -31.25
N LEU A 1087 16.88 7.93 -32.01
CA LEU A 1087 18.05 8.73 -31.69
C LEU A 1087 18.04 10.04 -32.48
N SER A 1088 18.11 11.15 -31.78
CA SER A 1088 18.25 12.49 -32.35
C SER A 1088 19.36 13.27 -31.67
N VAL A 1089 19.83 14.35 -32.31
CA VAL A 1089 20.85 15.24 -31.76
C VAL A 1089 20.38 16.68 -31.77
N ALA A 1090 20.72 17.42 -30.72
CA ALA A 1090 20.45 18.84 -30.56
C ALA A 1090 21.62 19.56 -29.88
N LEU A 1091 21.67 20.89 -30.01
CA LEU A 1091 22.54 21.74 -29.20
C LEU A 1091 21.82 22.23 -27.95
N LYS A 1092 22.50 22.20 -26.81
CA LYS A 1092 21.98 22.75 -25.54
C LYS A 1092 22.14 24.27 -25.45
N SER A 1093 23.34 24.76 -25.80
CA SER A 1093 23.73 26.19 -25.84
C SER A 1093 25.14 26.32 -26.45
N GLY A 1094 25.56 27.51 -26.89
CA GLY A 1094 26.86 27.77 -27.53
C GLY A 1094 26.94 27.40 -29.03
N GLN A 1095 28.09 27.66 -29.68
CA GLN A 1095 28.38 27.22 -31.07
C GLN A 1095 29.43 26.10 -31.12
N PRO A 1096 29.22 24.92 -30.50
CA PRO A 1096 30.10 23.79 -30.74
C PRO A 1096 29.92 23.29 -32.18
N SER A 1097 31.04 23.04 -32.88
CA SER A 1097 31.00 22.50 -34.24
C SER A 1097 31.18 20.99 -34.24
N LEU A 1098 30.24 20.30 -34.87
CA LEU A 1098 30.23 18.85 -35.02
C LEU A 1098 30.75 18.50 -36.42
N SER A 1099 31.78 17.65 -36.50
CA SER A 1099 32.40 17.26 -37.77
C SER A 1099 32.62 15.76 -37.86
N ASN A 1100 32.85 15.26 -39.07
CA ASN A 1100 33.16 13.85 -39.34
C ASN A 1100 32.11 12.85 -38.83
N LEU A 1101 30.83 13.21 -38.87
CA LEU A 1101 29.76 12.30 -38.47
C LEU A 1101 29.68 11.09 -39.39
N ARG A 1102 29.69 9.91 -38.77
CA ARG A 1102 29.53 8.62 -39.44
C ARG A 1102 28.56 7.77 -38.65
N ILE A 1103 27.74 6.99 -39.34
CA ILE A 1103 26.78 6.05 -38.74
C ILE A 1103 26.95 4.68 -39.34
N ASP A 1104 26.77 3.63 -38.56
CA ASP A 1104 26.57 2.29 -39.07
C ASP A 1104 25.65 1.47 -38.16
N THR A 1105 25.28 0.28 -38.63
CA THR A 1105 24.62 -0.70 -37.78
C THR A 1105 25.60 -1.21 -36.74
N SER A 1106 25.16 -1.29 -35.48
CA SER A 1106 25.96 -1.88 -34.41
C SER A 1106 26.29 -3.34 -34.75
N PRO A 1107 27.50 -3.84 -34.39
CA PRO A 1107 27.87 -5.24 -34.60
C PRO A 1107 26.80 -6.18 -34.05
N LYS A 1108 26.61 -7.33 -34.71
CA LYS A 1108 25.69 -8.38 -34.26
C LYS A 1108 26.23 -9.03 -32.98
N LEU A 1109 26.03 -8.36 -31.87
CA LEU A 1109 26.22 -8.86 -30.52
C LEU A 1109 24.86 -9.24 -29.96
N ASP A 1110 24.85 -9.96 -28.83
CA ASP A 1110 23.61 -10.38 -28.18
C ASP A 1110 22.67 -9.17 -27.97
N GLY A 1111 23.22 -8.02 -27.56
CA GLY A 1111 22.48 -6.76 -27.46
C GLY A 1111 21.81 -6.23 -28.74
N CYS A 1112 21.99 -6.84 -29.92
CA CYS A 1112 21.38 -6.43 -31.20
C CYS A 1112 20.99 -7.60 -32.12
N ALA A 1113 20.80 -8.80 -31.57
CA ALA A 1113 20.55 -10.00 -32.36
C ALA A 1113 19.19 -9.96 -33.10
N ASN A 1114 19.25 -9.92 -34.43
CA ASN A 1114 18.16 -9.97 -35.43
C ASN A 1114 16.89 -9.15 -35.08
N SER A 1115 16.91 -7.85 -35.39
CA SER A 1115 15.69 -7.15 -35.79
C SER A 1115 15.27 -7.50 -37.23
#